data_AF-A0A3M6VBL9-F1
#
_entry.id   AF-A0A3M6VBL9-F1
#
_cell.length_a   1.000
_cell.length_b   1.000
_cell.length_c   1.000
_cell.angle_alpha   90.00
_cell.angle_beta   90.00
_cell.angle_gamma   90.00
#
_symmetry.space_group_name_H-M   'P 1'
#
loop_
_entity.id
_entity.type
_entity.pdbx_description
1 polymer ?
#
loop_
_entity_poly.entity_id
_entity_poly.type
_entity_poly.pdbx_seq_one_letter_code
_entity_poly.pdbx_strand_id
1 'polypeptide(L)'
;MNQLLTMLLVVDIGFQPVSPMEWNASQLMASRFISNVVVVAGDVDVAAPSGFIKLPVDLNYSASGNYMYLCVQRGGPRALTQIHVLLEQRGAGDAMPPVNDSISYKPEKLVEIACDSGSTAINELKMRTRIGYDSVQLKGNIEQLETLAITDIAIVVGDQPAPSPGYVKITRNLNEGAMGSLPVFLYYRLLPLGGFACDSGTEHSDFGECLFATRHLTRVKSVLDFEGQRLTIAQAALAADRRRGDATIMEEHYRQHQPSMLKRLQSGLQRAQSYENKKMQEEALKRIPVDTLHERARSNTSPMPLYQDELLKQLLHWFKREFFTWMNQPHCSICKYERTRSVRTEGPSTAEEIAGQAGRVEVYQCPACGAYTRFPRYNDPVKLLDTRTGRCGEWANCFTLCCRAMGFEARYVLDVTDHVWTEVYSEHYKRWLHCDSCEEQLDCPLTYEVGWGKKLSYIFSFGRDEVVDSARRYTLNWSEMLTRRQDVSEKWLETTINQMNCGLWERQSPERVAILTERKTAERDELLYGRSARNSEINGRVSGSAEWKNRRNEAGKQENVPVSTASASPLAATSTVVSAEKVLQDICRNWVVGCQFSECSNPFCFTGRTRSNRTRVPPDVNERAAQAIQVASNLSSVRTSSEALMMLLCPLTRTELRNFLWKKQPLLYLPLQDIPSTCSDRGVPLLDVSGHDNHADNSQRCGLRKPFRIPNAGPTNDDDNRAGSKTNDEAFGMQLLGGKFLSIAGRNLPPLTDVLLSFLVRFDRNKALKDNEDVTIRVLAGRIGSPGPTPPIFCIHWSNSERQFSCELQIKKETTETAICTTSLLAFGQYAHIAVLLGENAIAMYINGTEMLVLEGACRGKKSGVTIEGPASTYPSIAAVISHVAMIPVQSLDGAQTFCAGMKAFVSAPPLKAFRSDGERGGERCSEVAAGAQSGYRVARILMWGSDCFDGLQFAYDKIDDLNDAPATVFGSLMGNANAQRQASQPTAMLDLLPDEIVTRMSGRKGAWIDSITLHTNFGRSITCGGKGGGDFNVPTPADSEIRSILFKIGDHLTDVSVFVLQATPIKALESKLAQDLQKILPSSEDPNRQLAISAALRYLDNIAQHPEESKFQRIRASNKYFAANVGVLGSEVATCFMIWCGFEETFEHEDQFFTFQPWHVQDKPPLQRIAAEAHKRMHYLKSAGAQ
;
A
#
# COMPACT_ATOMS: atom_id res chain seq x y z
N MET A 1 -12.19 13.88 -6.93
CA MET A 1 -11.53 12.84 -6.11
C MET A 1 -11.58 13.18 -4.61
N ASN A 2 -11.25 14.41 -4.19
CA ASN A 2 -11.33 14.84 -2.78
C ASN A 2 -12.76 15.00 -2.18
N GLN A 3 -13.83 15.03 -2.99
CA GLN A 3 -15.21 15.10 -2.48
C GLN A 3 -15.87 13.73 -2.22
N LEU A 4 -15.25 12.61 -2.60
CA LEU A 4 -15.79 11.26 -2.32
C LEU A 4 -15.31 10.68 -0.98
N LEU A 5 -14.30 11.30 -0.35
CA LEU A 5 -13.66 10.82 0.88
C LEU A 5 -14.39 11.21 2.16
N THR A 6 -15.32 12.16 2.10
CA THR A 6 -15.99 12.71 3.28
C THR A 6 -17.27 11.95 3.68
N MET A 7 -17.81 11.06 2.83
CA MET A 7 -19.13 10.43 3.06
C MET A 7 -19.12 9.07 3.77
N LEU A 8 -17.97 8.48 4.14
CA LEU A 8 -17.91 7.11 4.67
C LEU A 8 -17.60 6.99 6.17
N LEU A 9 -17.64 8.09 6.92
CA LEU A 9 -17.53 8.07 8.38
C LEU A 9 -18.92 8.02 9.03
N VAL A 10 -19.02 7.17 10.06
CA VAL A 10 -20.09 6.99 11.06
C VAL A 10 -20.98 5.76 10.82
N VAL A 11 -20.87 4.77 11.70
CA VAL A 11 -21.92 4.35 12.66
C VAL A 11 -21.30 3.35 13.65
N ASP A 12 -21.39 3.70 14.94
CA ASP A 12 -20.98 2.93 16.11
C ASP A 12 -22.18 2.10 16.60
N ILE A 13 -22.04 0.78 16.80
CA ILE A 13 -23.10 -0.05 17.41
C ILE A 13 -22.47 -1.09 18.35
N GLY A 14 -22.69 -0.88 19.65
CA GLY A 14 -22.08 -1.66 20.72
C GLY A 14 -22.51 -3.13 20.76
N PHE A 15 -21.53 -4.04 20.90
CA PHE A 15 -21.76 -5.44 21.23
C PHE A 15 -20.58 -6.05 22.02
N GLN A 16 -20.90 -6.89 23.01
CA GLN A 16 -19.97 -7.56 23.93
C GLN A 16 -19.31 -8.83 23.32
N PRO A 17 -18.08 -9.18 23.74
CA PRO A 17 -17.28 -10.29 23.21
C PRO A 17 -17.63 -11.67 23.79
N VAL A 18 -17.58 -12.73 22.96
CA VAL A 18 -17.83 -14.15 23.35
C VAL A 18 -16.77 -15.07 22.73
N SER A 19 -16.34 -16.12 23.46
CA SER A 19 -15.23 -17.01 23.11
C SER A 19 -15.52 -17.96 21.93
N PRO A 20 -14.55 -18.25 21.02
CA PRO A 20 -14.73 -19.17 19.88
C PRO A 20 -15.00 -20.63 20.27
N MET A 21 -14.58 -21.06 21.48
CA MET A 21 -14.88 -22.40 21.99
C MET A 21 -16.34 -22.53 22.49
N GLU A 22 -17.08 -21.43 22.54
CA GLU A 22 -18.47 -21.33 22.97
C GLU A 22 -19.43 -21.12 21.80
N TRP A 23 -19.04 -21.38 20.54
CA TRP A 23 -19.90 -21.19 19.36
C TRP A 23 -21.28 -21.87 19.48
N ASN A 24 -21.31 -23.10 20.00
CA ASN A 24 -22.55 -23.82 20.26
C ASN A 24 -23.36 -23.24 21.45
N ALA A 25 -22.72 -22.43 22.30
CA ALA A 25 -23.34 -21.75 23.44
C ALA A 25 -23.76 -20.29 23.14
N SER A 26 -23.23 -19.67 22.08
CA SER A 26 -23.53 -18.28 21.70
C SER A 26 -24.50 -18.17 20.52
N GLN A 27 -25.81 -18.06 20.81
CA GLN A 27 -26.86 -17.80 19.82
C GLN A 27 -26.59 -16.54 18.96
N LEU A 28 -25.90 -15.54 19.51
CA LEU A 28 -25.58 -14.28 18.84
C LEU A 28 -24.52 -14.44 17.73
N MET A 29 -23.53 -15.33 17.92
CA MET A 29 -22.52 -15.59 16.88
C MET A 29 -23.07 -16.49 15.78
N ALA A 30 -23.78 -17.56 16.16
CA ALA A 30 -24.40 -18.46 15.19
C ALA A 30 -25.41 -17.73 14.28
N SER A 31 -26.19 -16.79 14.81
CA SER A 31 -27.17 -16.00 14.05
C SER A 31 -26.56 -14.98 13.07
N ARG A 32 -25.25 -14.73 13.11
CA ARG A 32 -24.59 -13.83 12.15
C ARG A 32 -24.45 -14.44 10.76
N PHE A 33 -24.41 -15.76 10.68
CA PHE A 33 -24.17 -16.47 9.45
C PHE A 33 -25.44 -17.15 8.97
N ILE A 34 -25.56 -17.23 7.65
CA ILE A 34 -26.65 -17.94 7.00
C ILE A 34 -26.29 -19.42 7.07
N SER A 35 -27.17 -20.20 7.67
CA SER A 35 -27.00 -21.64 7.89
C SER A 35 -27.77 -22.47 6.87
N ASN A 36 -28.81 -21.88 6.26
CA ASN A 36 -29.63 -22.52 5.24
C ASN A 36 -30.34 -21.45 4.37
N VAL A 37 -30.69 -21.82 3.14
CA VAL A 37 -31.53 -21.03 2.25
C VAL A 37 -32.64 -21.90 1.66
N VAL A 38 -33.83 -21.33 1.49
CA VAL A 38 -35.01 -21.96 0.90
C VAL A 38 -35.69 -20.92 0.00
N VAL A 39 -36.35 -21.34 -1.06
CA VAL A 39 -37.18 -20.45 -1.88
C VAL A 39 -38.65 -20.78 -1.63
N VAL A 40 -39.47 -19.75 -1.43
CA VAL A 40 -40.94 -19.88 -1.39
C VAL A 40 -41.56 -19.23 -2.61
N ALA A 41 -42.56 -19.89 -3.18
CA ALA A 41 -43.33 -19.40 -4.31
C ALA A 41 -44.80 -19.25 -3.90
N GLY A 42 -45.42 -18.12 -4.24
CA GLY A 42 -46.83 -17.84 -3.92
C GLY A 42 -47.22 -16.40 -4.28
N ASP A 43 -48.24 -15.87 -3.59
CA ASP A 43 -48.63 -14.46 -3.71
C ASP A 43 -47.58 -13.52 -3.07
N VAL A 44 -47.71 -12.21 -3.29
CA VAL A 44 -46.79 -11.18 -2.74
C VAL A 44 -46.56 -11.37 -1.23
N ASP A 45 -47.62 -11.75 -0.52
CA ASP A 45 -47.63 -11.90 0.94
C ASP A 45 -47.28 -13.31 1.42
N VAL A 46 -46.78 -14.20 0.54
CA VAL A 46 -46.40 -15.57 0.92
C VAL A 46 -45.49 -15.55 2.15
N ALA A 47 -45.89 -16.28 3.19
CA ALA A 47 -45.19 -16.28 4.47
C ALA A 47 -43.87 -17.05 4.37
N ALA A 48 -42.87 -16.58 5.11
CA ALA A 48 -41.61 -17.33 5.25
C ALA A 48 -41.86 -18.66 6.01
N PRO A 49 -41.16 -19.75 5.68
CA PRO A 49 -41.20 -20.97 6.49
C PRO A 49 -40.74 -20.69 7.92
N SER A 50 -41.23 -21.46 8.89
CA SER A 50 -40.87 -21.29 10.30
C SER A 50 -39.34 -21.32 10.49
N GLY A 51 -38.79 -20.28 11.09
CA GLY A 51 -37.35 -20.12 11.31
C GLY A 51 -36.56 -19.50 10.15
N PHE A 52 -37.22 -19.09 9.06
CA PHE A 52 -36.59 -18.39 7.94
C PHE A 52 -37.07 -16.94 7.82
N ILE A 53 -36.21 -16.08 7.29
CA ILE A 53 -36.49 -14.67 7.02
C ILE A 53 -36.61 -14.50 5.50
N LYS A 54 -37.76 -14.00 5.03
CA LYS A 54 -38.02 -13.71 3.62
C LYS A 54 -37.28 -12.44 3.19
N LEU A 55 -36.46 -12.52 2.13
CA LEU A 55 -35.88 -11.34 1.50
C LEU A 55 -36.95 -10.62 0.68
N PRO A 56 -36.95 -9.27 0.64
CA PRO A 56 -38.07 -8.49 0.13
C PRO A 56 -38.15 -8.40 -1.41
N VAL A 57 -37.15 -8.93 -2.11
CA VAL A 57 -37.06 -8.82 -3.58
C VAL A 57 -37.51 -10.12 -4.21
N ASP A 58 -38.42 -9.99 -5.18
CA ASP A 58 -38.88 -11.09 -5.99
C ASP A 58 -37.76 -11.60 -6.91
N LEU A 59 -37.47 -12.90 -6.84
CA LEU A 59 -36.51 -13.56 -7.72
C LEU A 59 -37.03 -13.62 -9.16
N ASN A 60 -38.34 -13.57 -9.36
CA ASN A 60 -39.00 -13.47 -10.66
C ASN A 60 -39.35 -12.00 -10.99
N TYR A 61 -38.67 -11.02 -10.41
CA TYR A 61 -39.00 -9.61 -10.64
C TYR A 61 -39.06 -9.32 -12.14
N SER A 62 -40.20 -8.80 -12.62
CA SER A 62 -40.51 -8.54 -14.04
C SER A 62 -40.55 -9.76 -14.98
N ALA A 63 -40.47 -10.98 -14.46
CA ALA A 63 -40.76 -12.23 -15.16
C ALA A 63 -42.21 -12.68 -14.88
N SER A 64 -42.81 -13.45 -15.79
CA SER A 64 -44.17 -13.98 -15.62
C SER A 64 -44.16 -15.20 -14.69
N GLY A 65 -44.98 -15.24 -13.64
CA GLY A 65 -45.07 -16.40 -12.75
C GLY A 65 -45.54 -16.01 -11.34
N ASN A 66 -45.56 -16.98 -10.42
CA ASN A 66 -45.76 -16.69 -9.00
C ASN A 66 -44.59 -15.86 -8.44
N TYR A 67 -44.86 -15.02 -7.45
CA TYR A 67 -43.81 -14.31 -6.73
C TYR A 67 -42.92 -15.31 -6.01
N MET A 68 -41.61 -15.16 -6.16
CA MET A 68 -40.64 -16.06 -5.56
C MET A 68 -39.71 -15.28 -4.66
N TYR A 69 -39.63 -15.69 -3.41
CA TYR A 69 -38.76 -15.03 -2.45
C TYR A 69 -37.73 -16.00 -1.91
N LEU A 70 -36.47 -15.55 -1.91
CA LEU A 70 -35.41 -16.24 -1.20
C LEU A 70 -35.59 -16.02 0.30
N CYS A 71 -35.66 -17.12 1.04
CA CYS A 71 -35.77 -17.16 2.48
C CYS A 71 -34.44 -17.64 3.06
N VAL A 72 -33.89 -16.91 4.02
CA VAL A 72 -32.61 -17.22 4.67
C VAL A 72 -32.84 -17.64 6.11
N GLN A 73 -32.19 -18.71 6.55
CA GLN A 73 -32.16 -19.12 7.95
C GLN A 73 -30.81 -18.74 8.53
N ARG A 74 -30.84 -18.16 9.73
CA ARG A 74 -29.66 -17.72 10.48
C ARG A 74 -29.54 -18.55 11.75
N GLY A 75 -28.33 -18.92 12.13
CA GLY A 75 -28.09 -19.75 13.31
C GLY A 75 -28.19 -21.25 13.06
N GLY A 76 -27.50 -22.03 13.88
CA GLY A 76 -27.40 -23.49 13.78
C GLY A 76 -25.95 -23.99 13.72
N PRO A 77 -25.74 -25.32 13.63
CA PRO A 77 -24.41 -25.94 13.68
C PRO A 77 -23.64 -25.87 12.36
N ARG A 78 -24.19 -25.18 11.35
CA ARG A 78 -23.65 -25.09 9.99
C ARG A 78 -23.69 -23.65 9.49
N ALA A 79 -22.73 -23.30 8.65
CA ALA A 79 -22.68 -22.01 7.99
C ALA A 79 -22.40 -22.20 6.50
N LEU A 80 -23.11 -21.45 5.66
CA LEU A 80 -22.90 -21.44 4.22
C LEU A 80 -21.55 -20.78 3.93
N THR A 81 -20.73 -21.44 3.12
CA THR A 81 -19.43 -20.91 2.70
C THR A 81 -19.49 -20.39 1.27
N GLN A 82 -20.37 -20.97 0.44
CA GLN A 82 -20.54 -20.60 -0.95
C GLN A 82 -22.00 -20.73 -1.41
N ILE A 83 -22.39 -19.87 -2.35
CA ILE A 83 -23.66 -19.95 -3.10
C ILE A 83 -23.33 -19.94 -4.58
N HIS A 84 -24.06 -20.77 -5.31
CA HIS A 84 -23.94 -21.01 -6.74
C HIS A 84 -25.31 -20.89 -7.39
N VAL A 85 -25.36 -20.35 -8.60
CA VAL A 85 -26.55 -20.38 -9.44
C VAL A 85 -26.25 -21.31 -10.61
N LEU A 86 -27.02 -22.38 -10.73
CA LEU A 86 -26.86 -23.43 -11.73
C LEU A 86 -28.04 -23.41 -12.71
N LEU A 87 -27.76 -23.61 -13.99
CA LEU A 87 -28.76 -23.73 -15.04
C LEU A 87 -28.68 -25.16 -15.62
N GLU A 88 -29.74 -25.94 -15.47
CA GLU A 88 -29.84 -27.30 -16.04
C GLU A 88 -30.86 -27.34 -17.19
N GLN A 89 -30.49 -27.99 -18.30
CA GLN A 89 -31.39 -28.28 -19.43
C GLN A 89 -32.21 -29.54 -19.15
N ARG A 90 -33.55 -29.45 -19.19
CA ARG A 90 -34.41 -30.65 -19.11
C ARG A 90 -34.46 -31.36 -20.47
N GLY A 91 -33.93 -32.58 -20.53
CA GLY A 91 -34.24 -33.52 -21.62
C GLY A 91 -35.68 -34.03 -21.52
N ALA A 92 -36.39 -34.13 -22.64
CA ALA A 92 -37.75 -34.65 -22.68
C ALA A 92 -37.75 -36.19 -22.51
N GLY A 93 -38.40 -36.69 -21.46
CA GLY A 93 -38.67 -38.12 -21.26
C GLY A 93 -37.99 -38.71 -20.03
N ASP A 94 -38.76 -38.94 -18.96
CA ASP A 94 -38.38 -39.82 -17.86
C ASP A 94 -38.22 -41.25 -18.39
N ALA A 95 -36.98 -41.59 -18.74
CA ALA A 95 -36.33 -42.91 -18.69
C ALA A 95 -35.05 -42.85 -19.54
N MET A 96 -33.90 -42.55 -18.92
CA MET A 96 -32.59 -42.69 -19.56
C MET A 96 -31.65 -43.55 -18.69
N PRO A 97 -30.82 -44.40 -19.32
CA PRO A 97 -29.80 -45.24 -18.66
C PRO A 97 -28.65 -44.34 -18.14
N PRO A 98 -27.73 -44.85 -17.29
CA PRO A 98 -26.82 -44.00 -16.53
C PRO A 98 -25.91 -43.20 -17.47
N VAL A 99 -26.11 -41.88 -17.48
CA VAL A 99 -25.27 -40.93 -18.20
C VAL A 99 -24.02 -40.67 -17.36
N ASN A 100 -22.85 -40.88 -17.98
CA ASN A 100 -21.53 -40.69 -17.39
C ASN A 100 -21.39 -39.37 -16.60
N ASP A 101 -20.88 -39.52 -15.38
CA ASP A 101 -20.41 -38.47 -14.46
C ASP A 101 -19.45 -37.49 -15.15
N SER A 102 -19.94 -36.34 -15.62
CA SER A 102 -19.10 -35.24 -16.10
C SER A 102 -19.51 -33.86 -15.57
N ILE A 103 -20.15 -33.83 -14.40
CA ILE A 103 -20.18 -32.63 -13.54
C ILE A 103 -19.14 -32.87 -12.45
N SER A 104 -17.95 -32.27 -12.53
CA SER A 104 -16.90 -32.51 -11.53
C SER A 104 -17.12 -31.76 -10.21
N TYR A 105 -18.15 -30.91 -10.11
CA TYR A 105 -18.48 -30.19 -8.89
C TYR A 105 -19.99 -30.24 -8.59
N LYS A 106 -20.37 -31.04 -7.59
CA LYS A 106 -21.75 -31.14 -7.08
C LYS A 106 -21.82 -30.32 -5.78
N PRO A 107 -22.63 -29.24 -5.71
CA PRO A 107 -22.80 -28.49 -4.46
C PRO A 107 -23.44 -29.38 -3.40
N GLU A 108 -23.13 -29.11 -2.13
CA GLU A 108 -23.59 -29.94 -1.01
C GLU A 108 -25.13 -30.03 -0.94
N LYS A 109 -25.83 -28.91 -1.20
CA LYS A 109 -27.29 -28.85 -1.26
C LYS A 109 -27.77 -28.03 -2.45
N LEU A 110 -28.94 -28.40 -2.95
CA LEU A 110 -29.61 -27.75 -4.08
C LEU A 110 -31.02 -27.32 -3.65
N VAL A 111 -31.35 -26.08 -3.99
CA VAL A 111 -32.70 -25.51 -3.84
C VAL A 111 -33.23 -25.28 -5.24
N GLU A 112 -34.34 -25.93 -5.57
CA GLU A 112 -35.00 -25.70 -6.85
C GLU A 112 -35.64 -24.32 -6.88
N ILE A 113 -35.41 -23.58 -7.96
CA ILE A 113 -36.17 -22.38 -8.27
C ILE A 113 -37.05 -22.73 -9.47
N ALA A 114 -38.35 -22.71 -9.26
CA ALA A 114 -39.31 -22.87 -10.35
C ALA A 114 -39.47 -21.53 -11.10
N CYS A 115 -38.38 -20.91 -11.57
CA CYS A 115 -38.47 -19.70 -12.39
C CYS A 115 -39.33 -20.01 -13.62
N ASP A 116 -40.50 -19.40 -13.70
CA ASP A 116 -41.36 -19.47 -14.88
C ASP A 116 -40.72 -18.59 -15.96
N SER A 117 -39.68 -19.13 -16.61
CA SER A 117 -39.25 -18.65 -17.92
C SER A 117 -40.43 -18.87 -18.86
N GLY A 118 -41.25 -17.82 -19.02
CA GLY A 118 -42.53 -17.85 -19.71
C GLY A 118 -42.45 -18.57 -21.05
N SER A 119 -42.79 -19.85 -21.06
CA SER A 119 -42.92 -20.69 -22.25
C SER A 119 -44.40 -21.06 -22.40
N THR A 120 -45.18 -20.09 -22.88
CA THR A 120 -46.43 -20.37 -23.59
C THR A 120 -46.17 -20.49 -25.09
N ALA A 121 -45.04 -21.08 -25.47
CA ALA A 121 -44.73 -21.48 -26.84
C ALA A 121 -44.27 -22.93 -26.86
N ILE A 122 -45.00 -23.73 -27.63
CA ILE A 122 -44.82 -25.16 -27.86
C ILE A 122 -43.41 -25.37 -28.46
N ASN A 123 -42.60 -26.24 -27.85
CA ASN A 123 -41.34 -26.86 -28.34
C ASN A 123 -39.93 -26.44 -27.90
N GLU A 124 -39.67 -25.60 -26.88
CA GLU A 124 -38.26 -25.29 -26.52
C GLU A 124 -37.92 -25.42 -25.02
N LEU A 125 -36.65 -25.78 -24.76
CA LEU A 125 -36.08 -26.29 -23.52
C LEU A 125 -36.47 -25.47 -22.28
N LYS A 126 -37.16 -26.10 -21.32
CA LYS A 126 -37.29 -25.55 -19.96
C LYS A 126 -35.93 -25.63 -19.26
N MET A 127 -35.25 -24.49 -19.16
CA MET A 127 -34.10 -24.30 -18.28
C MET A 127 -34.58 -24.28 -16.83
N ARG A 128 -34.00 -25.13 -15.97
CA ARG A 128 -34.21 -25.06 -14.52
C ARG A 128 -33.06 -24.28 -13.89
N THR A 129 -33.39 -23.15 -13.27
CA THR A 129 -32.46 -22.43 -12.40
C THR A 129 -32.50 -23.06 -11.02
N ARG A 130 -31.33 -23.41 -10.47
CA ARG A 130 -31.20 -23.91 -9.09
C ARG A 130 -30.19 -23.08 -8.32
N ILE A 131 -30.47 -22.83 -7.04
CA ILE A 131 -29.48 -22.29 -6.11
C ILE A 131 -28.79 -23.48 -5.43
N GLY A 132 -27.52 -23.68 -5.74
CA GLY A 132 -26.65 -24.60 -5.01
C GLY A 132 -25.93 -23.85 -3.89
N TYR A 133 -25.69 -24.51 -2.77
CA TYR A 133 -24.83 -23.94 -1.73
C TYR A 133 -24.03 -25.01 -1.01
N ASP A 134 -22.85 -24.61 -0.54
CA ASP A 134 -21.98 -25.44 0.27
C ASP A 134 -21.97 -24.92 1.70
N SER A 135 -21.94 -25.84 2.64
CA SER A 135 -21.85 -25.51 4.05
C SER A 135 -20.73 -26.28 4.73
N VAL A 136 -20.20 -25.71 5.80
CA VAL A 136 -19.29 -26.43 6.69
C VAL A 136 -20.00 -26.73 7.99
N GLN A 137 -19.82 -27.96 8.49
CA GLN A 137 -20.31 -28.37 9.80
C GLN A 137 -19.27 -28.04 10.86
N LEU A 138 -19.58 -27.08 11.72
CA LEU A 138 -18.65 -26.52 12.69
C LEU A 138 -18.52 -27.47 13.89
N LYS A 139 -17.69 -28.52 13.75
CA LYS A 139 -17.36 -29.46 14.83
C LYS A 139 -15.85 -29.42 15.06
N GLY A 140 -15.41 -28.70 16.09
CA GLY A 140 -14.14 -28.88 16.84
C GLY A 140 -12.83 -29.15 16.08
N ASN A 141 -12.79 -29.01 14.76
CA ASN A 141 -11.69 -29.43 13.92
C ASN A 141 -11.02 -28.19 13.31
N ILE A 142 -9.73 -28.04 13.57
CA ILE A 142 -8.95 -26.82 13.36
C ILE A 142 -8.86 -26.43 11.87
N GLU A 143 -8.88 -27.41 10.97
CA GLU A 143 -8.81 -27.21 9.51
C GLU A 143 -10.00 -26.43 8.93
N GLN A 144 -11.12 -26.34 9.63
CA GLN A 144 -12.33 -25.66 9.15
C GLN A 144 -12.41 -24.18 9.57
N LEU A 145 -11.51 -23.72 10.44
CA LEU A 145 -11.47 -22.35 10.99
C LEU A 145 -10.83 -21.32 10.04
N GLU A 146 -10.20 -21.75 8.96
CA GLU A 146 -9.64 -20.87 7.91
C GLU A 146 -10.69 -20.48 6.85
N THR A 147 -11.92 -20.99 6.97
CA THR A 147 -12.98 -20.83 5.96
C THR A 147 -13.79 -19.55 6.17
N LEU A 148 -14.30 -18.94 5.10
CA LEU A 148 -15.21 -17.77 5.14
C LEU A 148 -16.66 -18.23 5.01
N ALA A 149 -17.59 -17.64 5.76
CA ALA A 149 -19.02 -17.89 5.66
C ALA A 149 -19.86 -16.67 5.31
N ILE A 150 -21.01 -16.95 4.72
CA ILE A 150 -21.97 -15.98 4.22
C ILE A 150 -22.72 -15.40 5.42
N THR A 151 -22.63 -14.08 5.54
CA THR A 151 -23.31 -13.29 6.58
C THR A 151 -24.49 -12.53 6.03
N ASP A 152 -24.57 -12.37 4.71
CA ASP A 152 -25.67 -11.65 4.07
C ASP A 152 -25.84 -12.09 2.62
N ILE A 153 -27.08 -12.05 2.15
CA ILE A 153 -27.45 -12.25 0.73
C ILE A 153 -28.38 -11.11 0.34
N ALA A 154 -28.06 -10.44 -0.75
CA ALA A 154 -28.87 -9.41 -1.36
C ALA A 154 -29.22 -9.81 -2.78
N ILE A 155 -30.42 -9.41 -3.22
CA ILE A 155 -30.91 -9.63 -4.57
C ILE A 155 -30.97 -8.26 -5.24
N VAL A 156 -30.33 -8.12 -6.39
CA VAL A 156 -30.21 -6.84 -7.10
C VAL A 156 -30.80 -7.00 -8.49
N VAL A 157 -31.72 -6.10 -8.84
CA VAL A 157 -32.43 -6.10 -10.13
C VAL A 157 -31.80 -5.08 -11.07
N GLY A 158 -31.55 -5.45 -12.32
CA GLY A 158 -30.99 -4.58 -13.35
C GLY A 158 -29.53 -4.20 -13.09
N ASP A 159 -29.20 -2.97 -13.48
CA ASP A 159 -27.86 -2.37 -13.32
C ASP A 159 -27.71 -1.59 -12.00
N GLN A 160 -28.57 -1.87 -11.02
CA GLN A 160 -28.49 -1.24 -9.70
C GLN A 160 -27.11 -1.52 -9.07
N PRO A 161 -26.48 -0.52 -8.42
CA PRO A 161 -25.19 -0.71 -7.77
C PRO A 161 -25.31 -1.73 -6.63
N ALA A 162 -24.21 -2.41 -6.34
CA ALA A 162 -24.16 -3.33 -5.20
C ALA A 162 -24.56 -2.60 -3.90
N PRO A 163 -25.25 -3.27 -2.95
CA PRO A 163 -25.71 -2.62 -1.71
C PRO A 163 -24.57 -1.97 -0.91
N SER A 164 -23.35 -2.52 -0.98
CA SER A 164 -22.12 -1.89 -0.49
C SER A 164 -20.86 -2.51 -1.13
N PRO A 165 -19.68 -1.89 -1.03
CA PRO A 165 -18.43 -2.38 -1.66
C PRO A 165 -17.96 -3.77 -1.19
N GLY A 166 -18.50 -4.27 -0.07
CA GLY A 166 -18.13 -5.56 0.50
C GLY A 166 -18.96 -6.76 0.01
N TYR A 167 -19.88 -6.54 -0.93
CA TYR A 167 -20.70 -7.60 -1.51
C TYR A 167 -20.05 -8.18 -2.76
N VAL A 168 -20.03 -9.51 -2.84
CA VAL A 168 -19.54 -10.27 -3.99
C VAL A 168 -20.72 -10.60 -4.90
N LYS A 169 -20.63 -10.20 -6.17
CA LYS A 169 -21.64 -10.49 -7.21
C LYS A 169 -21.50 -11.93 -7.68
N ILE A 170 -22.61 -12.67 -7.72
CA ILE A 170 -22.72 -13.89 -8.54
C ILE A 170 -23.02 -13.44 -9.97
N THR A 171 -22.14 -13.78 -10.90
CA THR A 171 -22.17 -13.27 -12.28
C THR A 171 -23.35 -13.77 -13.11
N ARG A 172 -24.04 -14.84 -12.65
CA ARG A 172 -25.20 -15.42 -13.34
C ARG A 172 -26.50 -14.69 -13.02
N ASN A 173 -27.29 -14.48 -14.07
CA ASN A 173 -28.61 -13.85 -13.99
C ASN A 173 -29.68 -14.93 -13.66
N LEU A 174 -30.48 -14.72 -12.63
CA LEU A 174 -31.56 -15.63 -12.24
C LEU A 174 -32.74 -15.61 -13.23
N ASN A 175 -32.96 -14.49 -13.90
CA ASN A 175 -33.99 -14.28 -14.92
C ASN A 175 -33.48 -14.57 -16.34
N GLU A 176 -32.32 -15.24 -16.48
CA GLU A 176 -31.74 -15.58 -17.76
C GLU A 176 -32.72 -16.45 -18.58
N GLY A 177 -33.13 -15.94 -19.76
CA GLY A 177 -34.10 -16.60 -20.64
C GLY A 177 -35.57 -16.11 -20.53
N ALA A 178 -35.90 -15.22 -19.59
CA ALA A 178 -37.22 -14.59 -19.53
C ALA A 178 -37.28 -13.33 -20.43
N MET A 179 -38.09 -13.37 -21.49
CA MET A 179 -38.17 -12.29 -22.50
C MET A 179 -38.77 -11.00 -21.90
N GLY A 180 -37.98 -9.93 -21.87
CA GLY A 180 -38.41 -8.61 -21.42
C GLY A 180 -38.31 -8.36 -19.91
N SER A 181 -37.80 -9.33 -19.13
CA SER A 181 -37.54 -9.13 -17.70
C SER A 181 -36.17 -8.50 -17.48
N LEU A 182 -36.06 -7.75 -16.38
CA LEU A 182 -34.80 -7.22 -15.89
C LEU A 182 -33.94 -8.36 -15.32
N PRO A 183 -32.61 -8.29 -15.51
CA PRO A 183 -31.71 -9.28 -14.94
C PRO A 183 -31.74 -9.21 -13.42
N VAL A 184 -31.71 -10.35 -12.74
CA VAL A 184 -31.72 -10.44 -11.28
C VAL A 184 -30.45 -11.16 -10.85
N PHE A 185 -29.62 -10.51 -10.05
CA PHE A 185 -28.35 -11.05 -9.58
C PHE A 185 -28.37 -11.26 -8.07
N LEU A 186 -27.75 -12.34 -7.63
CA LEU A 186 -27.45 -12.56 -6.22
C LEU A 186 -26.11 -11.93 -5.86
N TYR A 187 -26.09 -11.23 -4.75
CA TYR A 187 -24.90 -10.71 -4.10
C TYR A 187 -24.82 -11.32 -2.71
N TYR A 188 -23.62 -11.60 -2.23
CA TYR A 188 -23.46 -12.11 -0.87
C TYR A 188 -22.24 -11.51 -0.20
N ARG A 189 -22.28 -11.44 1.14
CA ARG A 189 -21.21 -10.87 1.97
C ARG A 189 -20.59 -11.96 2.81
N LEU A 190 -19.27 -12.02 2.81
CA LEU A 190 -18.49 -13.04 3.52
C LEU A 190 -17.79 -12.47 4.76
N LEU A 191 -17.74 -13.25 5.84
CA LEU A 191 -16.93 -13.01 7.04
C LEU A 191 -16.29 -14.34 7.53
N PRO A 192 -15.14 -14.33 8.22
CA PRO A 192 -14.46 -15.55 8.66
C PRO A 192 -15.29 -16.40 9.65
N LEU A 193 -15.24 -17.73 9.50
CA LEU A 193 -15.89 -18.70 10.40
C LEU A 193 -15.13 -18.94 11.71
N GLY A 194 -13.82 -18.68 11.72
CA GLY A 194 -12.94 -18.88 12.87
C GLY A 194 -11.68 -18.01 12.76
N GLY A 195 -11.01 -17.80 13.90
CA GLY A 195 -9.72 -17.10 14.00
C GLY A 195 -8.56 -18.10 14.03
N PHE A 196 -7.50 -17.81 13.27
CA PHE A 196 -6.28 -18.60 13.09
C PHE A 196 -5.63 -19.11 14.40
N ALA A 197 -5.09 -20.35 14.38
CA ALA A 197 -4.25 -20.91 15.43
C ALA A 197 -2.87 -21.34 14.89
N CYS A 198 -1.81 -21.06 15.67
CA CYS A 198 -0.47 -21.60 15.53
C CYS A 198 -0.34 -22.81 16.49
N ASP A 199 0.24 -23.92 16.02
CA ASP A 199 0.53 -25.09 16.85
C ASP A 199 1.69 -24.78 17.81
N SER A 200 1.45 -24.87 19.11
CA SER A 200 2.40 -24.58 20.19
C SER A 200 3.43 -25.70 20.42
N GLY A 201 3.67 -26.56 19.41
CA GLY A 201 4.58 -27.71 19.52
C GLY A 201 6.07 -27.43 19.28
N THR A 202 6.48 -26.25 18.79
CA THR A 202 7.90 -25.96 18.50
C THR A 202 8.36 -24.57 18.95
N GLU A 203 9.06 -24.55 20.08
CA GLU A 203 10.04 -23.57 20.59
C GLU A 203 9.93 -22.10 20.12
N HIS A 204 9.08 -21.32 20.80
CA HIS A 204 9.22 -19.87 20.87
C HIS A 204 10.16 -19.48 22.04
N SER A 205 11.12 -18.57 21.84
CA SER A 205 12.00 -18.08 22.93
C SER A 205 11.28 -17.09 23.85
N ASP A 206 11.57 -17.12 25.15
CA ASP A 206 10.96 -16.31 26.23
C ASP A 206 11.26 -14.79 26.16
N PHE A 207 11.73 -14.28 25.03
CA PHE A 207 12.33 -12.95 24.91
C PHE A 207 11.40 -11.79 24.56
N GLY A 208 10.13 -12.01 24.81
CA GLY A 208 9.04 -11.15 24.41
C GLY A 208 8.23 -11.79 23.30
N GLU A 209 7.00 -11.32 23.22
CA GLU A 209 5.91 -11.97 22.50
C GLU A 209 6.23 -12.18 21.02
N CYS A 210 5.84 -13.35 20.50
CA CYS A 210 5.88 -13.73 19.09
C CYS A 210 5.47 -12.57 18.17
N LEU A 211 6.07 -12.39 16.98
CA LEU A 211 5.54 -11.40 16.01
C LEU A 211 4.16 -11.81 15.45
N PHE A 212 3.80 -13.09 15.65
CA PHE A 212 2.44 -13.59 15.58
C PHE A 212 1.81 -13.69 16.97
N ALA A 213 2.14 -12.79 17.91
CA ALA A 213 1.34 -12.52 19.10
C ALA A 213 0.34 -11.40 18.86
N THR A 214 0.68 -10.43 18.01
CA THR A 214 -0.31 -9.48 17.43
C THR A 214 -0.91 -9.98 16.11
N ARG A 215 -0.37 -11.09 15.58
CA ARG A 215 -1.07 -12.00 14.64
C ARG A 215 -1.43 -13.36 15.26
N HIS A 216 -1.31 -13.48 16.58
CA HIS A 216 -2.41 -14.02 17.34
C HIS A 216 -3.39 -12.86 17.30
N LEU A 217 -4.66 -13.16 17.20
CA LEU A 217 -5.67 -12.20 17.59
C LEU A 217 -5.57 -12.01 19.13
N THR A 218 -4.43 -11.54 19.69
CA THR A 218 -4.44 -11.00 21.05
C THR A 218 -5.17 -9.67 20.96
N ARG A 219 -6.45 -9.70 21.34
CA ARG A 219 -7.41 -8.60 21.32
C ARG A 219 -8.11 -8.31 19.99
N VAL A 220 -8.44 -9.34 19.22
CA VAL A 220 -9.77 -9.29 18.61
C VAL A 220 -10.69 -10.03 19.55
N LYS A 221 -11.32 -9.27 20.45
CA LYS A 221 -12.31 -9.82 21.37
C LYS A 221 -13.65 -9.99 20.66
N SER A 222 -13.88 -9.26 19.56
CA SER A 222 -15.15 -9.21 18.83
C SER A 222 -14.93 -8.88 17.34
N VAL A 223 -15.85 -9.31 16.47
CA VAL A 223 -15.90 -9.02 15.01
C VAL A 223 -15.83 -7.52 14.65
N LEU A 224 -15.91 -6.61 15.64
CA LEU A 224 -15.76 -5.17 15.45
C LEU A 224 -14.29 -4.68 15.41
N ASP A 225 -13.30 -5.52 15.74
CA ASP A 225 -11.87 -5.12 15.77
C ASP A 225 -11.16 -5.24 14.39
N PHE A 226 -11.92 -5.33 13.29
CA PHE A 226 -11.36 -5.31 11.93
C PHE A 226 -11.07 -3.87 11.48
N GLU A 227 -9.79 -3.50 11.33
CA GLU A 227 -9.41 -2.28 10.61
C GLU A 227 -9.76 -2.40 9.12
N GLY A 228 -10.38 -1.35 8.55
CA GLY A 228 -10.94 -1.34 7.20
C GLY A 228 -9.96 -1.75 6.08
N GLN A 229 -8.66 -1.54 6.26
CA GLN A 229 -7.63 -1.93 5.29
C GLN A 229 -7.39 -3.44 5.23
N ARG A 230 -7.51 -4.15 6.36
CA ARG A 230 -7.41 -5.63 6.43
C ARG A 230 -8.67 -6.30 5.90
N LEU A 231 -9.84 -5.71 6.14
CA LEU A 231 -11.09 -6.12 5.53
C LEU A 231 -11.01 -5.99 4.00
N THR A 232 -10.41 -4.90 3.50
CA THR A 232 -10.21 -4.65 2.06
C THR A 232 -9.26 -5.66 1.41
N ILE A 233 -8.17 -6.05 2.09
CA ILE A 233 -7.22 -7.06 1.56
C ILE A 233 -7.87 -8.45 1.53
N ALA A 234 -8.60 -8.85 2.58
CA ALA A 234 -9.33 -10.11 2.60
C ALA A 234 -10.46 -10.13 1.55
N GLN A 235 -11.20 -9.03 1.37
CA GLN A 235 -12.17 -8.85 0.30
C GLN A 235 -11.51 -8.93 -1.08
N ALA A 236 -10.32 -8.34 -1.28
CA ALA A 236 -9.61 -8.36 -2.55
C ALA A 236 -9.06 -9.76 -2.90
N ALA A 237 -8.53 -10.49 -1.92
CA ALA A 237 -8.07 -11.87 -2.09
C ALA A 237 -9.23 -12.82 -2.39
N LEU A 238 -10.34 -12.68 -1.67
CA LEU A 238 -11.56 -13.44 -1.90
C LEU A 238 -12.22 -13.11 -3.24
N ALA A 239 -12.24 -11.84 -3.64
CA ALA A 239 -12.66 -11.42 -4.96
C ALA A 239 -11.72 -12.00 -6.04
N ALA A 240 -10.42 -12.14 -5.77
CA ALA A 240 -9.48 -12.78 -6.69
C ALA A 240 -9.71 -14.29 -6.79
N ASP A 241 -9.97 -14.98 -5.69
CA ASP A 241 -10.27 -16.42 -5.64
C ASP A 241 -11.62 -16.72 -6.28
N ARG A 242 -12.61 -15.86 -6.06
CA ARG A 242 -13.91 -15.93 -6.74
C ARG A 242 -13.78 -15.62 -8.22
N ARG A 243 -12.98 -14.62 -8.63
CA ARG A 243 -12.65 -14.40 -10.04
C ARG A 243 -11.99 -15.64 -10.67
N ARG A 244 -11.17 -16.40 -9.92
CA ARG A 244 -10.60 -17.67 -10.39
C ARG A 244 -11.65 -18.78 -10.47
N GLY A 245 -12.50 -18.95 -9.46
CA GLY A 245 -13.60 -19.93 -9.47
C GLY A 245 -14.65 -19.65 -10.55
N ASP A 246 -15.08 -18.39 -10.67
CA ASP A 246 -15.99 -17.92 -11.72
C ASP A 246 -15.33 -18.05 -13.10
N ALA A 247 -14.02 -17.80 -13.24
CA ALA A 247 -13.29 -18.07 -14.48
C ALA A 247 -13.29 -19.56 -14.84
N THR A 248 -13.12 -20.47 -13.86
CA THR A 248 -13.20 -21.92 -14.09
C THR A 248 -14.62 -22.35 -14.51
N ILE A 249 -15.66 -21.80 -13.86
CA ILE A 249 -17.07 -22.07 -14.22
C ILE A 249 -17.40 -21.46 -15.60
N MET A 250 -16.87 -20.28 -15.92
CA MET A 250 -17.03 -19.63 -17.22
C MET A 250 -16.30 -20.39 -18.32
N GLU A 251 -15.12 -20.95 -18.05
CA GLU A 251 -14.40 -21.77 -19.03
C GLU A 251 -15.19 -23.04 -19.38
N GLU A 252 -15.79 -23.68 -18.37
CA GLU A 252 -16.69 -24.81 -18.60
C GLU A 252 -17.98 -24.39 -19.34
N HIS A 253 -18.56 -23.24 -18.98
CA HIS A 253 -19.68 -22.65 -19.72
C HIS A 253 -19.34 -22.41 -21.19
N TYR A 254 -18.18 -21.81 -21.48
CA TYR A 254 -17.70 -21.60 -22.84
C TYR A 254 -17.61 -22.94 -23.56
N ARG A 255 -16.98 -23.95 -22.96
CA ARG A 255 -16.84 -25.29 -23.55
C ARG A 255 -18.19 -25.92 -23.92
N GLN A 256 -19.21 -25.72 -23.10
CA GLN A 256 -20.58 -26.21 -23.38
C GLN A 256 -21.27 -25.50 -24.55
N HIS A 257 -20.97 -24.21 -24.76
CA HIS A 257 -21.59 -23.38 -25.79
C HIS A 257 -20.80 -23.31 -27.10
N GLN A 258 -19.51 -23.70 -27.08
CA GLN A 258 -18.66 -23.82 -28.27
C GLN A 258 -19.32 -24.60 -29.43
N PRO A 259 -19.98 -25.76 -29.23
CA PRO A 259 -20.63 -26.48 -30.32
C PRO A 259 -21.78 -25.68 -30.97
N SER A 260 -22.57 -24.97 -30.17
CA SER A 260 -23.67 -24.13 -30.67
C SER A 260 -23.14 -22.94 -31.47
N MET A 261 -22.10 -22.28 -30.96
CA MET A 261 -21.44 -21.17 -31.66
C MET A 261 -20.79 -21.65 -32.96
N LEU A 262 -20.08 -22.78 -32.94
CA LEU A 262 -19.48 -23.37 -34.13
C LEU A 262 -20.55 -23.70 -35.17
N LYS A 263 -21.67 -24.33 -34.76
CA LYS A 263 -22.80 -24.62 -35.66
C LYS A 263 -23.39 -23.35 -36.26
N ARG A 264 -23.48 -22.26 -35.50
CA ARG A 264 -23.92 -20.94 -35.99
C ARG A 264 -22.96 -20.40 -37.06
N LEU A 265 -21.66 -20.44 -36.80
CA LEU A 265 -20.64 -20.01 -37.76
C LEU A 265 -20.67 -20.84 -39.05
N GLN A 266 -20.76 -22.16 -38.93
CA GLN A 266 -20.88 -23.09 -40.05
C GLN A 266 -22.16 -22.85 -40.86
N SER A 267 -23.29 -22.62 -40.19
CA SER A 267 -24.58 -22.38 -40.86
C SER A 267 -24.60 -21.04 -41.60
N GLY A 268 -24.00 -20.00 -41.01
CA GLY A 268 -23.81 -18.71 -41.67
C GLY A 268 -22.91 -18.81 -42.90
N LEU A 269 -21.79 -19.52 -42.80
CA LEU A 269 -20.89 -19.76 -43.92
C LEU A 269 -21.56 -20.58 -45.04
N GLN A 270 -22.28 -21.65 -44.69
CA GLN A 270 -23.02 -22.47 -45.67
C GLN A 270 -24.06 -21.63 -46.41
N ARG A 271 -24.75 -20.73 -45.70
CA ARG A 271 -25.70 -19.79 -46.32
C ARG A 271 -24.99 -18.85 -47.29
N ALA A 272 -23.89 -18.22 -46.87
CA ALA A 272 -23.12 -17.33 -47.74
C ALA A 272 -22.61 -18.04 -49.01
N GLN A 273 -22.14 -19.28 -48.87
CA GLN A 273 -21.71 -20.12 -49.99
C GLN A 273 -22.85 -20.53 -50.93
N SER A 274 -24.08 -20.68 -50.42
CA SER A 274 -25.24 -21.03 -51.25
C SER A 274 -25.55 -19.95 -52.31
N TYR A 275 -25.24 -18.68 -52.02
CA TYR A 275 -25.42 -17.58 -52.98
C TYR A 275 -24.50 -17.68 -54.20
N GLU A 276 -23.46 -18.51 -54.18
CA GLU A 276 -22.59 -18.77 -55.32
C GLU A 276 -23.20 -19.75 -56.35
N ASN A 277 -24.38 -20.30 -56.05
CA ASN A 277 -25.10 -21.14 -57.00
C ASN A 277 -25.59 -20.31 -58.20
N LYS A 278 -25.02 -20.60 -59.37
CA LYS A 278 -25.32 -19.88 -60.62
C LYS A 278 -26.81 -19.84 -60.97
N LYS A 279 -27.54 -20.94 -60.74
CA LYS A 279 -28.98 -21.00 -61.03
C LYS A 279 -29.77 -20.02 -60.14
N MET A 280 -29.39 -19.90 -58.88
CA MET A 280 -30.04 -18.96 -57.95
C MET A 280 -29.75 -17.50 -58.35
N GLN A 281 -28.52 -17.20 -58.78
CA GLN A 281 -28.14 -15.88 -59.28
C GLN A 281 -28.89 -15.54 -60.58
N GLU A 282 -29.01 -16.49 -61.51
CA GLU A 282 -29.79 -16.32 -62.75
C GLU A 282 -31.27 -16.02 -62.45
N GLU A 283 -31.87 -16.73 -61.49
CA GLU A 283 -33.26 -16.46 -61.06
C GLU A 283 -33.43 -15.09 -60.41
N ALA A 284 -32.43 -14.60 -59.67
CA ALA A 284 -32.43 -13.25 -59.13
C ALA A 284 -32.33 -12.20 -60.26
N LEU A 285 -31.42 -12.37 -61.21
CA LEU A 285 -31.23 -11.45 -62.35
C LEU A 285 -32.49 -11.31 -63.20
N LYS A 286 -33.29 -12.38 -63.36
CA LYS A 286 -34.58 -12.30 -64.07
C LYS A 286 -35.59 -11.34 -63.42
N ARG A 287 -35.45 -11.05 -62.12
CA ARG A 287 -36.39 -10.25 -61.34
C ARG A 287 -35.86 -8.85 -61.02
N ILE A 288 -34.54 -8.65 -61.06
CA ILE A 288 -33.91 -7.34 -60.88
C ILE A 288 -34.02 -6.55 -62.20
N PRO A 289 -34.49 -5.28 -62.18
CA PRO A 289 -34.53 -4.43 -63.38
C PRO A 289 -33.14 -3.85 -63.67
N VAL A 290 -32.20 -4.72 -64.06
CA VAL A 290 -30.76 -4.43 -64.19
C VAL A 290 -30.52 -3.16 -65.02
N ASP A 291 -31.09 -3.07 -66.22
CA ASP A 291 -30.89 -1.92 -67.13
C ASP A 291 -31.39 -0.60 -66.52
N THR A 292 -32.56 -0.62 -65.87
CA THR A 292 -33.15 0.55 -65.20
C THR A 292 -32.28 1.02 -64.04
N LEU A 293 -31.72 0.10 -63.24
CA LEU A 293 -30.82 0.46 -62.13
C LEU A 293 -29.53 1.09 -62.67
N HIS A 294 -28.98 0.55 -63.76
CA HIS A 294 -27.82 1.11 -64.43
C HIS A 294 -28.09 2.50 -65.02
N GLU A 295 -29.28 2.73 -65.58
CA GLU A 295 -29.71 4.05 -66.07
C GLU A 295 -29.86 5.06 -64.94
N ARG A 296 -30.53 4.70 -63.83
CA ARG A 296 -30.66 5.55 -62.63
C ARG A 296 -29.30 5.90 -62.02
N ALA A 297 -28.38 4.95 -61.97
CA ALA A 297 -27.02 5.20 -61.48
C ALA A 297 -26.25 6.17 -62.39
N ARG A 298 -26.44 6.11 -63.72
CA ARG A 298 -25.82 7.04 -64.68
C ARG A 298 -26.45 8.43 -64.70
N SER A 299 -27.75 8.52 -64.41
CA SER A 299 -28.51 9.78 -64.44
C SER A 299 -28.53 10.54 -63.12
N ASN A 300 -27.98 9.97 -62.04
CA ASN A 300 -27.86 10.66 -60.76
C ASN A 300 -26.93 11.89 -60.89
N THR A 301 -27.44 13.07 -60.54
CA THR A 301 -26.72 14.35 -60.60
C THR A 301 -25.63 14.50 -59.55
N SER A 302 -25.63 13.66 -58.50
CA SER A 302 -24.62 13.60 -57.45
C SER A 302 -24.31 12.14 -57.09
N PRO A 303 -23.61 11.40 -57.98
CA PRO A 303 -23.34 9.99 -57.78
C PRO A 303 -22.29 9.75 -56.69
N MET A 304 -22.27 8.55 -56.13
CA MET A 304 -21.16 8.07 -55.31
C MET A 304 -19.82 8.09 -56.09
N PRO A 305 -18.65 8.17 -55.41
CA PRO A 305 -17.35 8.30 -56.07
C PRO A 305 -17.01 7.19 -57.09
N LEU A 306 -17.50 5.97 -56.86
CA LEU A 306 -17.38 4.86 -57.80
C LEU A 306 -18.76 4.48 -58.33
N TYR A 307 -18.84 4.22 -59.63
CA TYR A 307 -20.08 3.79 -60.30
C TYR A 307 -20.71 2.56 -59.63
N GLN A 308 -19.89 1.59 -59.22
CA GLN A 308 -20.34 0.38 -58.53
C GLN A 308 -21.02 0.68 -57.18
N ASP A 309 -20.49 1.65 -56.42
CA ASP A 309 -21.09 2.06 -55.13
C ASP A 309 -22.42 2.80 -55.33
N GLU A 310 -22.56 3.58 -56.41
CA GLU A 310 -23.84 4.21 -56.77
C GLU A 310 -24.85 3.15 -57.22
N LEU A 311 -24.43 2.17 -58.02
CA LEU A 311 -25.29 1.08 -58.47
C LEU A 311 -25.81 0.24 -57.27
N LEU A 312 -24.97 0.01 -56.27
CA LEU A 312 -25.36 -0.63 -55.00
C LEU A 312 -26.44 0.19 -54.26
N LYS A 313 -26.28 1.51 -54.20
CA LYS A 313 -27.27 2.42 -53.60
C LYS A 313 -28.62 2.37 -54.33
N GLN A 314 -28.60 2.33 -55.67
CA GLN A 314 -29.81 2.17 -56.49
C GLN A 314 -30.47 0.80 -56.28
N LEU A 315 -29.68 -0.27 -56.16
CA LEU A 315 -30.17 -1.60 -55.84
C LEU A 315 -30.87 -1.64 -54.47
N LEU A 316 -30.28 -0.99 -53.47
CA LEU A 316 -30.85 -0.85 -52.12
C LEU A 316 -32.19 -0.09 -52.14
N HIS A 317 -32.25 1.01 -52.88
CA HIS A 317 -33.45 1.81 -53.07
C HIS A 317 -34.58 1.00 -53.71
N TRP A 318 -34.29 0.36 -54.85
CA TRP A 318 -35.26 -0.49 -55.56
C TRP A 318 -35.75 -1.63 -54.67
N PHE A 319 -34.84 -2.30 -53.95
CA PHE A 319 -35.21 -3.44 -53.12
C PHE A 319 -36.25 -3.06 -52.08
N LYS A 320 -36.08 -1.91 -51.40
CA LYS A 320 -36.99 -1.45 -50.36
C LYS A 320 -38.26 -0.81 -50.89
N ARG A 321 -38.15 0.02 -51.94
CA ARG A 321 -39.25 0.88 -52.40
C ARG A 321 -40.13 0.22 -53.45
N GLU A 322 -39.62 -0.75 -54.19
CA GLU A 322 -40.30 -1.32 -55.35
C GLU A 322 -40.44 -2.84 -55.29
N PHE A 323 -39.47 -3.57 -54.73
CA PHE A 323 -39.44 -5.03 -54.84
C PHE A 323 -40.00 -5.77 -53.63
N PHE A 324 -39.53 -5.45 -52.41
CA PHE A 324 -39.76 -6.25 -51.22
C PHE A 324 -40.61 -5.50 -50.18
N THR A 325 -41.48 -6.22 -49.48
CA THR A 325 -42.45 -5.63 -48.54
C THR A 325 -42.28 -6.16 -47.11
N TRP A 326 -42.52 -5.30 -46.12
CA TRP A 326 -42.36 -5.65 -44.71
C TRP A 326 -43.63 -6.31 -44.15
N MET A 327 -43.47 -7.48 -43.53
CA MET A 327 -44.59 -8.26 -42.97
C MET A 327 -44.58 -8.27 -41.44
N ASN A 328 -45.43 -7.45 -40.82
CA ASN A 328 -45.70 -7.55 -39.38
C ASN A 328 -46.59 -8.76 -39.08
N GLN A 329 -47.73 -8.84 -39.76
CA GLN A 329 -48.73 -9.90 -39.64
C GLN A 329 -49.44 -10.07 -41.00
N PRO A 330 -49.76 -11.30 -41.41
CA PRO A 330 -50.43 -11.54 -42.68
C PRO A 330 -51.89 -11.08 -42.63
N HIS A 331 -52.40 -10.61 -43.76
CA HIS A 331 -53.85 -10.37 -43.91
C HIS A 331 -54.57 -11.72 -43.92
N CYS A 332 -55.82 -11.74 -43.46
CA CYS A 332 -56.60 -12.98 -43.47
C CYS A 332 -56.68 -13.57 -44.89
N SER A 333 -56.30 -14.84 -45.03
CA SER A 333 -56.34 -15.55 -46.32
C SER A 333 -57.74 -15.57 -46.95
N ILE A 334 -58.79 -15.62 -46.11
CA ILE A 334 -60.20 -15.72 -46.51
C ILE A 334 -60.84 -14.35 -46.73
N CYS A 335 -60.96 -13.52 -45.68
CA CYS A 335 -61.73 -12.27 -45.74
C CYS A 335 -60.87 -11.02 -45.96
N LYS A 336 -59.54 -11.17 -46.11
CA LYS A 336 -58.56 -10.08 -46.32
C LYS A 336 -58.46 -9.04 -45.20
N TYR A 337 -59.12 -9.26 -44.06
CA TYR A 337 -58.99 -8.41 -42.88
C TYR A 337 -57.54 -8.26 -42.44
N GLU A 338 -57.11 -7.01 -42.21
CA GLU A 338 -55.70 -6.63 -42.01
C GLU A 338 -55.19 -6.95 -40.60
N ARG A 339 -56.09 -7.02 -39.61
CA ARG A 339 -55.72 -7.19 -38.19
C ARG A 339 -55.87 -8.63 -37.72
N THR A 340 -55.07 -9.52 -38.25
CA THR A 340 -54.99 -10.90 -37.74
C THR A 340 -54.17 -10.96 -36.45
N ARG A 341 -54.47 -11.93 -35.58
CA ARG A 341 -53.80 -12.12 -34.29
C ARG A 341 -52.95 -13.39 -34.33
N SER A 342 -51.68 -13.32 -33.96
CA SER A 342 -50.83 -14.51 -33.80
C SER A 342 -51.42 -15.45 -32.75
N VAL A 343 -51.55 -16.73 -33.08
CA VAL A 343 -52.11 -17.77 -32.18
C VAL A 343 -51.05 -18.77 -31.77
N ARG A 344 -50.26 -19.26 -32.73
CA ARG A 344 -49.26 -20.32 -32.48
C ARG A 344 -48.22 -20.37 -33.60
N THR A 345 -47.16 -21.13 -33.37
CA THR A 345 -46.15 -21.47 -34.38
C THR A 345 -46.16 -22.98 -34.60
N GLU A 346 -46.06 -23.40 -35.85
CA GLU A 346 -46.02 -24.80 -36.28
C GLU A 346 -44.74 -25.07 -37.11
N GLY A 347 -44.40 -26.35 -37.27
CA GLY A 347 -43.38 -26.77 -38.25
C GLY A 347 -43.91 -26.68 -39.69
N PRO A 348 -43.01 -26.67 -40.70
CA PRO A 348 -43.40 -26.77 -42.10
C PRO A 348 -44.11 -28.12 -42.33
N SER A 349 -45.34 -28.08 -42.82
CA SER A 349 -46.17 -29.27 -43.04
C SER A 349 -46.61 -29.46 -44.48
N THR A 350 -46.60 -28.40 -45.29
CA THR A 350 -46.89 -28.51 -46.72
C THR A 350 -45.62 -28.77 -47.54
N ALA A 351 -45.77 -29.43 -48.69
CA ALA A 351 -44.64 -29.67 -49.60
C ALA A 351 -43.94 -28.38 -50.03
N GLU A 352 -44.71 -27.29 -50.22
CA GLU A 352 -44.17 -25.97 -50.54
C GLU A 352 -43.39 -25.36 -49.37
N GLU A 353 -43.88 -25.49 -48.14
CA GLU A 353 -43.20 -25.03 -46.93
C GLU A 353 -41.83 -25.73 -46.75
N ILE A 354 -41.79 -27.04 -46.98
CA ILE A 354 -40.58 -27.86 -46.89
C ILE A 354 -39.60 -27.51 -48.04
N ALA A 355 -40.10 -27.42 -49.28
CA ALA A 355 -39.26 -27.10 -50.44
C ALA A 355 -38.62 -25.71 -50.34
N GLY A 356 -39.36 -24.71 -49.82
CA GLY A 356 -38.83 -23.37 -49.57
C GLY A 356 -37.94 -23.25 -48.32
N GLN A 357 -37.57 -24.37 -47.69
CA GLN A 357 -36.74 -24.43 -46.49
C GLN A 357 -37.29 -23.56 -45.34
N ALA A 358 -38.61 -23.56 -45.14
CA ALA A 358 -39.23 -22.78 -44.07
C ALA A 358 -38.77 -23.29 -42.71
N GLY A 359 -38.19 -22.41 -41.89
CA GLY A 359 -37.69 -22.78 -40.56
C GLY A 359 -38.81 -22.96 -39.54
N ARG A 360 -39.89 -22.18 -39.70
CA ARG A 360 -41.11 -22.23 -38.88
C ARG A 360 -42.29 -21.61 -39.63
N VAL A 361 -43.51 -21.90 -39.20
CA VAL A 361 -44.73 -21.34 -39.76
C VAL A 361 -45.55 -20.64 -38.67
N GLU A 362 -45.73 -19.33 -38.79
CA GLU A 362 -46.51 -18.54 -37.85
C GLU A 362 -48.00 -18.62 -38.24
N VAL A 363 -48.88 -18.97 -37.30
CA VAL A 363 -50.33 -19.14 -37.55
C VAL A 363 -51.10 -18.01 -36.88
N TYR A 364 -51.86 -17.29 -37.68
CA TYR A 364 -52.65 -16.13 -37.28
C TYR A 364 -54.15 -16.41 -37.40
N GLN A 365 -54.94 -16.01 -36.43
CA GLN A 365 -56.41 -16.09 -36.49
C GLN A 365 -56.99 -14.72 -36.80
N CYS A 366 -57.92 -14.70 -37.74
CA CYS A 366 -58.69 -13.51 -38.04
C CYS A 366 -59.79 -13.31 -36.98
N PRO A 367 -59.84 -12.16 -36.28
CA PRO A 367 -60.92 -11.88 -35.35
C PRO A 367 -62.27 -11.62 -36.04
N ALA A 368 -62.27 -11.25 -37.33
CA ALA A 368 -63.50 -10.96 -38.08
C ALA A 368 -64.22 -12.22 -38.57
N CYS A 369 -63.50 -13.27 -38.98
CA CYS A 369 -64.10 -14.49 -39.56
C CYS A 369 -63.62 -15.80 -38.93
N GLY A 370 -62.77 -15.75 -37.90
CA GLY A 370 -62.24 -16.92 -37.19
C GLY A 370 -61.23 -17.77 -37.97
N ALA A 371 -60.99 -17.49 -39.26
CA ALA A 371 -60.12 -18.29 -40.11
C ALA A 371 -58.63 -18.17 -39.73
N TYR A 372 -57.90 -19.26 -39.91
CA TYR A 372 -56.45 -19.32 -39.69
C TYR A 372 -55.67 -19.02 -40.97
N THR A 373 -54.68 -18.15 -40.88
CA THR A 373 -53.73 -17.81 -41.95
C THR A 373 -52.34 -18.25 -41.54
N ARG A 374 -51.64 -18.95 -42.43
CA ARG A 374 -50.28 -19.45 -42.21
C ARG A 374 -49.28 -18.48 -42.84
N PHE A 375 -48.18 -18.21 -42.16
CA PHE A 375 -47.07 -17.41 -42.65
C PHE A 375 -45.75 -18.17 -42.46
N PRO A 376 -45.29 -18.91 -43.49
CA PRO A 376 -44.02 -19.63 -43.45
C PRO A 376 -42.82 -18.67 -43.49
N ARG A 377 -41.84 -18.89 -42.60
CA ARG A 377 -40.56 -18.15 -42.55
C ARG A 377 -39.53 -18.86 -43.44
N TYR A 378 -39.58 -18.59 -44.74
CA TYR A 378 -38.74 -19.22 -45.76
C TYR A 378 -37.26 -18.83 -45.65
N ASN A 379 -36.36 -19.81 -45.78
CA ASN A 379 -34.91 -19.56 -45.84
C ASN A 379 -34.31 -19.75 -47.24
N ASP A 380 -35.04 -20.36 -48.19
CA ASP A 380 -34.61 -20.41 -49.59
C ASP A 380 -34.78 -19.02 -50.24
N PRO A 381 -33.69 -18.34 -50.62
CA PRO A 381 -33.79 -17.00 -51.18
C PRO A 381 -34.47 -16.99 -52.56
N VAL A 382 -34.48 -18.10 -53.31
CA VAL A 382 -35.24 -18.17 -54.58
C VAL A 382 -36.74 -18.09 -54.31
N LYS A 383 -37.23 -18.78 -53.27
CA LYS A 383 -38.63 -18.66 -52.84
C LYS A 383 -38.96 -17.23 -52.39
N LEU A 384 -38.01 -16.55 -51.73
CA LEU A 384 -38.20 -15.15 -51.30
C LEU A 384 -38.33 -14.16 -52.45
N LEU A 385 -37.71 -14.45 -53.60
CA LEU A 385 -37.88 -13.66 -54.82
C LEU A 385 -39.32 -13.71 -55.37
N ASP A 386 -40.07 -14.78 -55.05
CA ASP A 386 -41.48 -14.94 -55.42
C ASP A 386 -42.41 -14.35 -54.37
N THR A 387 -42.16 -14.63 -53.08
CA THR A 387 -43.02 -14.14 -52.00
C THR A 387 -42.88 -12.63 -51.79
N ARG A 388 -41.69 -12.06 -52.04
CA ARG A 388 -41.37 -10.62 -51.96
C ARG A 388 -41.78 -9.96 -50.66
N THR A 389 -41.83 -10.73 -49.59
CA THR A 389 -42.31 -10.27 -48.30
C THR A 389 -41.64 -11.02 -47.15
N GLY A 390 -41.45 -10.33 -46.03
CA GLY A 390 -40.87 -10.94 -44.84
C GLY A 390 -40.44 -9.92 -43.81
N ARG A 391 -39.58 -10.34 -42.89
CA ARG A 391 -38.92 -9.49 -41.89
C ARG A 391 -37.42 -9.45 -42.19
N CYS A 392 -36.63 -8.83 -41.30
CA CYS A 392 -35.19 -8.63 -41.52
C CYS A 392 -34.44 -9.87 -42.02
N GLY A 393 -34.76 -11.06 -41.48
CA GLY A 393 -34.26 -12.35 -41.94
C GLY A 393 -34.40 -12.58 -43.45
N GLU A 394 -35.63 -12.51 -43.95
CA GLU A 394 -35.94 -12.70 -45.36
C GLU A 394 -35.39 -11.58 -46.25
N TRP A 395 -35.46 -10.34 -45.76
CA TRP A 395 -34.95 -9.16 -46.45
C TRP A 395 -33.44 -9.28 -46.72
N ALA A 396 -32.63 -9.47 -45.68
CA ALA A 396 -31.18 -9.56 -45.82
C ALA A 396 -30.76 -10.80 -46.63
N ASN A 397 -31.46 -11.93 -46.47
CA ASN A 397 -31.18 -13.15 -47.22
C ASN A 397 -31.39 -12.96 -48.74
N CYS A 398 -32.54 -12.42 -49.13
CA CYS A 398 -32.86 -12.16 -50.53
C CYS A 398 -32.00 -11.03 -51.13
N PHE A 399 -31.76 -9.97 -50.37
CA PHE A 399 -30.92 -8.85 -50.82
C PHE A 399 -29.46 -9.27 -51.02
N THR A 400 -28.90 -10.11 -50.14
CA THR A 400 -27.53 -10.63 -50.30
C THR A 400 -27.39 -11.46 -51.58
N LEU A 401 -28.39 -12.30 -51.91
CA LEU A 401 -28.43 -13.00 -53.20
C LEU A 401 -28.45 -12.01 -54.38
N CYS A 402 -29.27 -10.95 -54.30
CA CYS A 402 -29.32 -9.93 -55.36
C CYS A 402 -27.96 -9.23 -55.54
N CYS A 403 -27.26 -8.91 -54.45
CA CYS A 403 -25.92 -8.33 -54.52
C CYS A 403 -24.93 -9.27 -55.21
N ARG A 404 -24.92 -10.56 -54.83
CA ARG A 404 -24.06 -11.57 -55.46
C ARG A 404 -24.39 -11.79 -56.94
N ALA A 405 -25.67 -11.80 -57.30
CA ALA A 405 -26.13 -11.94 -58.67
C ALA A 405 -25.72 -10.74 -59.56
N MET A 406 -25.74 -9.53 -59.00
CA MET A 406 -25.23 -8.30 -59.65
C MET A 406 -23.70 -8.22 -59.72
N GLY A 407 -22.98 -9.21 -59.19
CA GLY A 407 -21.52 -9.30 -59.25
C GLY A 407 -20.77 -8.64 -58.08
N PHE A 408 -21.47 -8.09 -57.07
CA PHE A 408 -20.82 -7.47 -55.92
C PHE A 408 -20.24 -8.51 -54.96
N GLU A 409 -19.03 -8.32 -54.45
CA GLU A 409 -18.53 -9.09 -53.31
C GLU A 409 -19.35 -8.71 -52.07
N ALA A 410 -20.15 -9.66 -51.58
CA ALA A 410 -21.11 -9.41 -50.50
C ALA A 410 -20.96 -10.45 -49.38
N ARG A 411 -21.15 -10.00 -48.14
CA ARG A 411 -21.21 -10.84 -46.94
C ARG A 411 -22.61 -10.75 -46.34
N TYR A 412 -23.13 -11.88 -45.90
CA TYR A 412 -24.31 -11.95 -45.04
C TYR A 412 -23.87 -11.68 -43.59
N VAL A 413 -24.47 -10.70 -42.93
CA VAL A 413 -24.10 -10.32 -41.56
C VAL A 413 -25.19 -10.76 -40.59
N LEU A 414 -24.78 -11.48 -39.54
CA LEU A 414 -25.62 -11.96 -38.47
C LEU A 414 -25.26 -11.25 -37.17
N ASP A 415 -26.17 -10.44 -36.67
CA ASP A 415 -26.20 -10.01 -35.28
C ASP A 415 -27.04 -11.01 -34.47
N VAL A 416 -26.40 -11.63 -33.48
CA VAL A 416 -27.06 -12.67 -32.67
C VAL A 416 -28.23 -12.11 -31.84
N THR A 417 -28.33 -10.79 -31.68
CA THR A 417 -29.46 -10.10 -31.03
C THR A 417 -30.65 -9.88 -31.97
N ASP A 418 -30.92 -10.90 -32.79
CA ASP A 418 -32.08 -11.01 -33.69
C ASP A 418 -32.14 -9.90 -34.76
N HIS A 419 -31.02 -9.62 -35.42
CA HIS A 419 -31.00 -8.79 -36.64
C HIS A 419 -29.95 -9.28 -37.64
N VAL A 420 -30.19 -9.00 -38.91
CA VAL A 420 -29.31 -9.45 -40.01
C VAL A 420 -29.32 -8.39 -41.11
N TRP A 421 -28.20 -8.27 -41.82
CA TRP A 421 -28.02 -7.31 -42.92
C TRP A 421 -26.91 -7.78 -43.87
N THR A 422 -26.44 -6.92 -44.76
CA THR A 422 -25.43 -7.24 -45.78
C THR A 422 -24.23 -6.30 -45.67
N GLU A 423 -23.02 -6.80 -45.95
CA GLU A 423 -21.84 -5.97 -46.22
C GLU A 423 -21.43 -6.13 -47.67
N VAL A 424 -20.98 -5.06 -48.34
CA VAL A 424 -20.47 -5.11 -49.71
C VAL A 424 -19.10 -4.45 -49.79
N TYR A 425 -18.13 -5.10 -50.44
CA TYR A 425 -16.79 -4.55 -50.57
C TYR A 425 -16.75 -3.43 -51.63
N SER A 426 -16.25 -2.25 -51.25
CA SER A 426 -16.03 -1.14 -52.19
C SER A 426 -14.55 -1.07 -52.59
N GLU A 427 -14.29 -1.14 -53.89
CA GLU A 427 -12.95 -0.98 -54.45
C GLU A 427 -12.41 0.46 -54.32
N HIS A 428 -13.28 1.46 -54.20
CA HIS A 428 -12.85 2.85 -54.01
C HIS A 428 -12.44 3.12 -52.57
N TYR A 429 -13.26 2.71 -51.60
CA TYR A 429 -12.97 2.89 -50.17
C TYR A 429 -12.03 1.83 -49.60
N LYS A 430 -11.71 0.78 -50.39
CA LYS A 430 -10.85 -0.36 -50.01
C LYS A 430 -11.27 -1.06 -48.71
N ARG A 431 -12.57 -1.12 -48.46
CA ARG A 431 -13.16 -1.70 -47.24
C ARG A 431 -14.58 -2.19 -47.47
N TRP A 432 -15.10 -2.91 -46.49
CA TRP A 432 -16.51 -3.33 -46.46
C TRP A 432 -17.43 -2.16 -46.08
N LEU A 433 -18.52 -2.02 -46.83
CA LEU A 433 -19.60 -1.06 -46.61
C LEU A 433 -20.80 -1.79 -46.00
N HIS A 434 -21.27 -1.32 -44.86
CA HIS A 434 -22.53 -1.77 -44.27
C HIS A 434 -23.72 -1.44 -45.19
N CYS A 435 -24.62 -2.40 -45.41
CA CYS A 435 -25.83 -2.25 -46.22
C CYS A 435 -27.04 -2.88 -45.50
N ASP A 436 -27.98 -2.05 -45.04
CA ASP A 436 -29.25 -2.53 -44.48
C ASP A 436 -30.39 -2.27 -45.46
N SER A 437 -30.85 -3.33 -46.12
CA SER A 437 -31.96 -3.28 -47.08
C SER A 437 -33.30 -2.93 -46.43
N CYS A 438 -33.51 -3.27 -45.16
CA CYS A 438 -34.74 -2.93 -44.44
C CYS A 438 -34.82 -1.43 -44.19
N GLU A 439 -33.68 -0.79 -43.95
CA GLU A 439 -33.59 0.63 -43.59
C GLU A 439 -33.25 1.54 -44.76
N GLU A 440 -32.80 1.00 -45.90
CA GLU A 440 -32.27 1.77 -47.05
C GLU A 440 -30.96 2.51 -46.73
N GLN A 441 -30.15 1.92 -45.85
CA GLN A 441 -28.94 2.57 -45.35
C GLN A 441 -27.68 1.94 -45.93
N LEU A 442 -26.78 2.79 -46.40
CA LEU A 442 -25.45 2.44 -46.89
C LEU A 442 -24.38 3.14 -46.04
N ASP A 443 -23.37 2.38 -45.60
CA ASP A 443 -22.23 2.82 -44.79
C ASP A 443 -22.62 3.58 -43.50
N CYS A 444 -23.70 3.12 -42.87
CA CYS A 444 -24.24 3.61 -41.59
C CYS A 444 -24.23 2.52 -40.49
N PRO A 445 -23.09 1.89 -40.17
CA PRO A 445 -23.02 0.76 -39.24
C PRO A 445 -23.44 1.08 -37.80
N LEU A 446 -23.35 2.33 -37.34
CA LEU A 446 -23.69 2.69 -35.96
C LEU A 446 -25.19 2.91 -35.72
N THR A 447 -26.02 2.77 -36.75
CA THR A 447 -27.49 2.92 -36.65
C THR A 447 -28.08 2.00 -35.59
N TYR A 448 -27.54 0.79 -35.42
CA TYR A 448 -28.10 -0.19 -34.48
C TYR A 448 -27.83 0.17 -33.02
N GLU A 449 -26.60 0.55 -32.68
CA GLU A 449 -26.24 0.88 -31.30
C GLU A 449 -26.65 2.32 -30.95
N VAL A 450 -26.35 3.29 -31.82
CA VAL A 450 -26.59 4.72 -31.57
C VAL A 450 -28.02 5.11 -31.89
N GLY A 451 -28.50 4.76 -33.09
CA GLY A 451 -29.85 5.11 -33.53
C GLY A 451 -30.93 4.33 -32.77
N TRP A 452 -30.82 3.00 -32.73
CA TRP A 452 -31.84 2.14 -32.13
C TRP A 452 -31.61 1.85 -30.64
N GLY A 453 -30.41 2.10 -30.11
CA GLY A 453 -30.08 1.75 -28.73
C GLY A 453 -29.95 0.24 -28.48
N LYS A 454 -29.75 -0.57 -29.54
CA LYS A 454 -29.61 -2.03 -29.40
C LYS A 454 -28.40 -2.37 -28.53
N LYS A 455 -28.59 -3.34 -27.65
CA LYS A 455 -27.51 -3.92 -26.82
C LYS A 455 -26.86 -5.08 -27.56
N LEU A 456 -25.99 -4.76 -28.53
CA LEU A 456 -25.30 -5.72 -29.40
C LEU A 456 -24.33 -6.61 -28.61
N SER A 457 -24.06 -7.84 -29.09
CA SER A 457 -23.09 -8.78 -28.49
C SER A 457 -22.15 -9.45 -29.51
N TYR A 458 -22.65 -10.35 -30.36
CA TYR A 458 -21.85 -11.00 -31.42
C TYR A 458 -22.39 -10.63 -32.80
N ILE A 459 -21.49 -10.23 -33.70
CA ILE A 459 -21.83 -9.90 -35.08
C ILE A 459 -20.82 -10.57 -36.00
N PHE A 460 -21.31 -11.51 -36.80
CA PHE A 460 -20.48 -12.30 -37.72
C PHE A 460 -20.85 -11.99 -39.15
N SER A 461 -19.83 -11.69 -39.95
CA SER A 461 -19.97 -11.49 -41.39
C SER A 461 -19.48 -12.72 -42.13
N PHE A 462 -20.32 -13.27 -43.00
CA PHE A 462 -20.09 -14.49 -43.76
C PHE A 462 -20.01 -14.17 -45.24
N GLY A 463 -18.83 -14.31 -45.82
CA GLY A 463 -18.61 -14.22 -47.26
C GLY A 463 -18.41 -15.59 -47.89
N ARG A 464 -18.19 -15.60 -49.21
CA ARG A 464 -17.78 -16.80 -49.94
C ARG A 464 -16.45 -17.37 -49.44
N ASP A 465 -15.47 -16.49 -49.23
CA ASP A 465 -14.08 -16.87 -48.99
C ASP A 465 -13.64 -16.66 -47.52
N GLU A 466 -14.54 -16.20 -46.65
CA GLU A 466 -14.18 -15.80 -45.29
C GLU A 466 -15.36 -15.73 -44.32
N VAL A 467 -15.03 -15.85 -43.04
CA VAL A 467 -15.85 -15.53 -41.89
C VAL A 467 -15.09 -14.49 -41.07
N VAL A 468 -15.76 -13.41 -40.64
CA VAL A 468 -15.14 -12.33 -39.87
C VAL A 468 -16.04 -11.95 -38.70
N ASP A 469 -15.45 -11.81 -37.51
CA ASP A 469 -16.12 -11.14 -36.39
C ASP A 469 -16.04 -9.62 -36.62
N SER A 470 -17.11 -9.08 -37.18
CA SER A 470 -17.22 -7.67 -37.57
C SER A 470 -17.82 -6.80 -36.48
N ALA A 471 -18.04 -7.33 -35.26
CA ALA A 471 -18.68 -6.65 -34.14
C ALA A 471 -18.17 -5.22 -33.89
N ARG A 472 -16.84 -5.03 -33.94
CA ARG A 472 -16.18 -3.73 -33.70
C ARG A 472 -16.58 -2.63 -34.69
N ARG A 473 -17.07 -2.99 -35.89
CA ARG A 473 -17.57 -2.02 -36.87
C ARG A 473 -18.89 -1.37 -36.42
N TYR A 474 -19.67 -2.07 -35.60
CA TYR A 474 -21.06 -1.73 -35.27
C TYR A 474 -21.24 -1.20 -33.84
N THR A 475 -20.14 -1.00 -33.09
CA THR A 475 -20.18 -0.49 -31.71
C THR A 475 -19.20 0.67 -31.53
N LEU A 476 -19.63 1.72 -30.83
CA LEU A 476 -18.79 2.76 -30.24
C LEU A 476 -18.23 2.30 -28.89
N ASN A 477 -18.98 1.48 -28.16
CA ASN A 477 -18.64 1.06 -26.80
C ASN A 477 -18.24 -0.42 -26.75
N TRP A 478 -17.09 -0.73 -27.36
CA TRP A 478 -16.54 -2.08 -27.38
C TRP A 478 -16.43 -2.69 -25.97
N SER A 479 -16.03 -1.90 -24.97
CA SER A 479 -15.96 -2.36 -23.58
C SER A 479 -17.29 -2.87 -23.05
N GLU A 480 -18.39 -2.17 -23.32
CA GLU A 480 -19.73 -2.57 -22.88
C GLU A 480 -20.24 -3.79 -23.65
N MET A 481 -20.04 -3.83 -24.98
CA MET A 481 -20.39 -4.98 -25.82
C MET A 481 -19.65 -6.24 -25.39
N LEU A 482 -18.37 -6.15 -25.05
CA LEU A 482 -17.55 -7.26 -24.58
C LEU A 482 -18.14 -7.92 -23.33
N THR A 483 -18.71 -7.15 -22.40
CA THR A 483 -19.35 -7.73 -21.19
C THR A 483 -20.55 -8.62 -21.47
N ARG A 484 -21.19 -8.46 -22.64
CA ARG A 484 -22.34 -9.26 -23.08
C ARG A 484 -21.93 -10.51 -23.87
N ARG A 485 -20.64 -10.63 -24.23
CA ARG A 485 -20.11 -11.76 -25.01
C ARG A 485 -19.66 -12.87 -24.07
N GLN A 486 -20.64 -13.64 -23.58
CA GLN A 486 -20.41 -14.70 -22.59
C GLN A 486 -20.68 -16.12 -23.12
N ASP A 487 -21.20 -16.27 -24.34
CA ASP A 487 -21.40 -17.58 -24.98
C ASP A 487 -20.09 -18.36 -25.15
N VAL A 488 -19.01 -17.74 -25.65
CA VAL A 488 -17.72 -18.39 -25.86
C VAL A 488 -16.55 -17.47 -25.52
N SER A 489 -15.38 -18.06 -25.27
CA SER A 489 -14.13 -17.29 -25.11
C SER A 489 -13.74 -16.60 -26.41
N GLU A 490 -13.37 -15.31 -26.34
CA GLU A 490 -12.86 -14.53 -27.49
C GLU A 490 -11.65 -15.20 -28.15
N LYS A 491 -10.77 -15.81 -27.35
CA LYS A 491 -9.59 -16.53 -27.85
C LYS A 491 -9.99 -17.76 -28.67
N TRP A 492 -10.98 -18.51 -28.18
CA TRP A 492 -11.50 -19.67 -28.91
C TRP A 492 -12.17 -19.22 -30.22
N LEU A 493 -12.96 -18.14 -30.17
CA LEU A 493 -13.68 -17.61 -31.32
C LEU A 493 -12.72 -17.14 -32.43
N GLU A 494 -11.71 -16.35 -32.08
CA GLU A 494 -10.66 -15.91 -33.01
C GLU A 494 -9.92 -17.10 -33.64
N THR A 495 -9.53 -18.07 -32.82
CA THR A 495 -8.83 -19.28 -33.29
C THR A 495 -9.69 -20.07 -34.26
N THR A 496 -10.97 -20.27 -33.93
CA THR A 496 -11.92 -21.03 -34.75
C THR A 496 -12.18 -20.35 -36.09
N ILE A 497 -12.41 -19.03 -36.08
CA ILE A 497 -12.60 -18.26 -37.32
C ILE A 497 -11.35 -18.31 -38.19
N ASN A 498 -10.16 -18.16 -37.60
CA ASN A 498 -8.90 -18.27 -38.34
C ASN A 498 -8.73 -19.66 -38.99
N GLN A 499 -9.04 -20.74 -38.26
CA GLN A 499 -8.99 -22.10 -38.81
C GLN A 499 -9.98 -22.29 -39.97
N MET A 500 -11.21 -21.79 -39.85
CA MET A 500 -12.19 -21.82 -40.94
C MET A 500 -11.68 -21.07 -42.17
N ASN A 501 -11.12 -19.88 -41.99
CA ASN A 501 -10.58 -19.08 -43.09
C ASN A 501 -9.37 -19.74 -43.76
N CYS A 502 -8.43 -20.31 -42.99
CA CYS A 502 -7.30 -21.06 -43.55
C CYS A 502 -7.79 -22.20 -44.47
N GLY A 503 -8.75 -23.00 -44.00
CA GLY A 503 -9.32 -24.09 -44.81
C GLY A 503 -10.07 -23.64 -46.07
N LEU A 504 -10.63 -22.42 -46.07
CA LEU A 504 -11.21 -21.79 -47.26
C LEU A 504 -10.12 -21.33 -48.24
N TRP A 505 -9.04 -20.74 -47.72
CA TRP A 505 -7.98 -20.14 -48.54
C TRP A 505 -7.06 -21.18 -49.19
N GLU A 506 -6.88 -22.35 -48.57
CA GLU A 506 -6.16 -23.49 -49.16
C GLU A 506 -6.73 -23.95 -50.52
N ARG A 507 -8.00 -23.66 -50.79
CA ARG A 507 -8.69 -24.07 -52.03
C ARG A 507 -8.73 -22.97 -53.09
N GLN A 508 -8.09 -21.83 -52.84
CA GLN A 508 -8.12 -20.65 -53.70
C GLN A 508 -6.83 -20.49 -54.49
N SER A 509 -6.85 -19.67 -55.54
CA SER A 509 -5.63 -19.35 -56.29
C SER A 509 -4.69 -18.46 -55.45
N PRO A 510 -3.36 -18.55 -55.66
CA PRO A 510 -2.40 -17.72 -54.94
C PRO A 510 -2.69 -16.21 -55.04
N GLU A 511 -3.18 -15.75 -56.20
CA GLU A 511 -3.54 -14.35 -56.43
C GLU A 511 -4.73 -13.92 -55.57
N ARG A 512 -5.77 -14.77 -55.45
CA ARG A 512 -6.92 -14.49 -54.59
C ARG A 512 -6.53 -14.49 -53.12
N VAL A 513 -5.68 -15.42 -52.69
CA VAL A 513 -5.16 -15.45 -51.30
C VAL A 513 -4.37 -14.19 -50.96
N ALA A 514 -3.57 -13.66 -51.89
CA ALA A 514 -2.86 -12.40 -51.68
C ALA A 514 -3.83 -11.22 -51.45
N ILE A 515 -4.87 -11.11 -52.27
CA ILE A 515 -5.92 -10.08 -52.12
C ILE A 515 -6.65 -10.23 -50.78
N LEU A 516 -7.04 -11.45 -50.41
CA LEU A 516 -7.74 -11.72 -49.15
C LEU A 516 -6.86 -11.41 -47.92
N THR A 517 -5.57 -11.69 -48.00
CA THR A 517 -4.61 -11.40 -46.93
C THR A 517 -4.44 -9.89 -46.73
N GLU A 518 -4.30 -9.13 -47.82
CA GLU A 518 -4.21 -7.67 -47.77
C GLU A 518 -5.49 -7.05 -47.18
N ARG A 519 -6.66 -7.48 -47.66
CA ARG A 519 -7.97 -7.01 -47.16
C ARG A 519 -8.18 -7.38 -45.69
N LYS A 520 -7.80 -8.59 -45.26
CA LYS A 520 -7.90 -9.02 -43.86
C LYS A 520 -7.04 -8.14 -42.94
N THR A 521 -5.83 -7.80 -43.35
CA THR A 521 -4.96 -6.90 -42.57
C THR A 521 -5.58 -5.50 -42.47
N ALA A 522 -6.03 -4.94 -43.59
CA ALA A 522 -6.67 -3.62 -43.61
C ALA A 522 -7.94 -3.56 -42.75
N GLU A 523 -8.79 -4.59 -42.83
CA GLU A 523 -10.02 -4.68 -42.03
C GLU A 523 -9.72 -4.88 -40.54
N ARG A 524 -8.72 -5.68 -40.18
CA ARG A 524 -8.32 -5.84 -38.78
C ARG A 524 -7.90 -4.49 -38.18
N ASP A 525 -7.10 -3.72 -38.91
CA ASP A 525 -6.64 -2.42 -38.44
C ASP A 525 -7.85 -1.44 -38.34
N GLU A 526 -8.75 -1.42 -39.32
CA GLU A 526 -10.02 -0.67 -39.28
C GLU A 526 -10.84 -0.98 -38.02
N LEU A 527 -11.03 -2.27 -37.72
CA LEU A 527 -11.80 -2.73 -36.57
C LEU A 527 -11.14 -2.36 -35.23
N LEU A 528 -9.81 -2.26 -35.17
CA LEU A 528 -9.08 -1.84 -33.97
C LEU A 528 -9.18 -0.33 -33.71
N TYR A 529 -9.11 0.49 -34.75
CA TYR A 529 -9.19 1.96 -34.63
C TYR A 529 -10.59 2.46 -34.25
N GLY A 530 -11.65 1.70 -34.57
CA GLY A 530 -13.03 2.09 -34.29
C GLY A 530 -13.52 3.26 -35.17
N ARG A 531 -14.77 3.67 -34.99
CA ARG A 531 -15.42 4.73 -35.78
C ARG A 531 -16.12 5.76 -34.90
N SER A 532 -16.44 6.92 -35.46
CA SER A 532 -17.31 7.93 -34.85
C SER A 532 -18.66 7.97 -35.55
N ALA A 533 -19.74 8.25 -34.81
CA ALA A 533 -21.09 8.32 -35.36
C ALA A 533 -21.26 9.51 -36.31
N ARG A 534 -21.90 9.25 -37.44
CA ARG A 534 -22.36 10.25 -38.42
C ARG A 534 -23.79 10.67 -38.09
N ASN A 535 -24.16 11.90 -38.46
CA ASN A 535 -25.52 12.42 -38.22
C ASN A 535 -26.64 11.56 -38.83
N SER A 536 -26.36 10.82 -39.91
CA SER A 536 -27.31 9.89 -40.53
C SER A 536 -27.62 8.64 -39.68
N GLU A 537 -26.79 8.33 -38.68
CA GLU A 537 -26.85 7.12 -37.85
C GLU A 537 -27.60 7.34 -36.52
N ILE A 538 -27.99 8.59 -36.21
CA ILE A 538 -28.66 8.98 -34.97
C ILE A 538 -30.19 8.73 -35.05
N ASN A 539 -30.70 8.42 -36.23
CA ASN A 539 -32.13 8.23 -36.46
C ASN A 539 -32.63 6.89 -35.89
N GLY A 540 -33.80 6.93 -35.25
CA GLY A 540 -34.49 5.74 -34.76
C GLY A 540 -34.98 4.82 -35.88
N ARG A 541 -35.38 3.60 -35.51
CA ARG A 541 -35.78 2.54 -36.44
C ARG A 541 -37.00 2.90 -37.28
N VAL A 542 -36.91 2.67 -38.60
CA VAL A 542 -38.03 2.92 -39.51
C VAL A 542 -38.91 1.67 -39.66
N SER A 543 -38.33 0.47 -39.79
CA SER A 543 -39.07 -0.80 -39.96
C SER A 543 -39.79 -1.32 -38.70
N GLY A 544 -40.92 -2.02 -38.86
CA GLY A 544 -41.71 -2.59 -37.75
C GLY A 544 -42.85 -1.69 -37.25
N SER A 545 -43.81 -2.27 -36.51
CA SER A 545 -44.96 -1.51 -35.98
C SER A 545 -44.53 -0.51 -34.88
N ALA A 546 -45.27 0.60 -34.72
CA ALA A 546 -44.97 1.62 -33.72
C ALA A 546 -44.95 1.05 -32.29
N GLU A 547 -45.89 0.17 -31.96
CA GLU A 547 -45.94 -0.53 -30.66
C GLU A 547 -44.73 -1.45 -30.45
N TRP A 548 -44.27 -2.13 -31.50
CA TRP A 548 -43.10 -3.00 -31.42
C TRP A 548 -41.81 -2.21 -31.22
N LYS A 549 -41.66 -1.07 -31.92
CA LYS A 549 -40.52 -0.16 -31.78
C LYS A 549 -40.48 0.52 -30.40
N ASN A 550 -41.64 0.99 -29.91
CA ASN A 550 -41.74 1.61 -28.59
C ASN A 550 -41.46 0.63 -27.45
N ARG A 551 -41.96 -0.62 -27.54
CA ARG A 551 -41.65 -1.67 -26.55
C ARG A 551 -40.16 -2.00 -26.46
N ARG A 552 -39.41 -1.80 -27.54
CA ARG A 552 -37.97 -2.07 -27.60
C ARG A 552 -37.11 -0.81 -27.44
N ASN A 553 -37.72 0.36 -27.24
CA ASN A 553 -37.06 1.67 -27.17
C ASN A 553 -36.21 2.03 -28.42
N GLU A 554 -36.56 1.49 -29.59
CA GLU A 554 -35.81 1.67 -30.84
C GLU A 554 -36.30 2.89 -31.66
N ALA A 555 -37.09 3.80 -31.09
CA ALA A 555 -37.74 4.92 -31.79
C ALA A 555 -36.87 6.19 -31.97
N GLY A 556 -35.67 6.25 -31.36
CA GLY A 556 -34.75 7.41 -31.38
C GLY A 556 -35.01 8.43 -30.25
N LYS A 557 -33.97 9.10 -29.76
CA LYS A 557 -34.06 10.16 -28.72
C LYS A 557 -34.19 11.55 -29.37
N GLN A 558 -35.20 12.34 -28.98
CA GLN A 558 -35.23 13.78 -29.28
C GLN A 558 -34.24 14.50 -28.34
N GLU A 559 -33.23 15.18 -28.89
CA GLU A 559 -32.19 15.86 -28.11
C GLU A 559 -32.69 17.16 -27.46
N ASN A 560 -32.45 17.29 -26.15
CA ASN A 560 -32.21 18.58 -25.49
C ASN A 560 -30.74 18.60 -25.07
N VAL A 561 -29.97 19.54 -25.60
CA VAL A 561 -28.54 19.75 -25.32
C VAL A 561 -28.36 20.49 -23.98
N PRO A 562 -27.47 20.05 -23.08
CA PRO A 562 -26.91 20.93 -22.05
C PRO A 562 -25.43 21.24 -22.28
N VAL A 563 -25.15 22.52 -22.05
CA VAL A 563 -23.91 23.27 -22.22
C VAL A 563 -22.83 22.87 -21.21
N SER A 564 -21.58 22.92 -21.67
CA SER A 564 -20.36 22.80 -20.84
C SER A 564 -20.24 23.91 -19.79
N THR A 565 -19.88 23.54 -18.57
CA THR A 565 -19.18 24.43 -17.64
C THR A 565 -18.05 23.69 -16.93
N ALA A 566 -16.82 24.16 -17.18
CA ALA A 566 -15.62 23.78 -16.45
C ALA A 566 -15.56 24.56 -15.13
N SER A 567 -15.18 23.89 -14.04
CA SER A 567 -14.67 24.54 -12.84
C SER A 567 -13.61 23.67 -12.16
N ALA A 568 -12.38 24.18 -12.14
CA ALA A 568 -11.23 23.60 -11.46
C ALA A 568 -11.15 24.11 -10.01
N SER A 569 -10.72 23.26 -9.07
CA SER A 569 -10.34 23.61 -7.69
C SER A 569 -9.60 22.44 -6.99
N PRO A 570 -8.78 22.69 -5.95
CA PRO A 570 -7.37 22.28 -5.90
C PRO A 570 -7.07 20.91 -5.26
N LEU A 571 -5.92 20.36 -5.66
CA LEU A 571 -5.28 19.15 -5.14
C LEU A 571 -4.83 19.34 -3.68
N ALA A 572 -5.33 18.48 -2.79
CA ALA A 572 -4.74 18.21 -1.47
C ALA A 572 -4.07 16.83 -1.50
N ALA A 573 -2.77 16.80 -1.17
CA ALA A 573 -1.91 15.64 -1.27
C ALA A 573 -2.29 14.57 -0.23
N THR A 574 -2.50 13.34 -0.69
CA THR A 574 -2.66 12.14 0.14
C THR A 574 -1.52 11.17 -0.18
N SER A 575 -0.80 10.77 0.87
CA SER A 575 0.38 9.90 0.84
C SER A 575 0.04 8.50 0.31
N THR A 576 0.47 8.21 -0.91
CA THR A 576 0.31 6.95 -1.65
C THR A 576 1.20 5.84 -1.11
N VAL A 577 0.65 4.64 -0.85
CA VAL A 577 1.45 3.41 -0.72
C VAL A 577 2.00 3.04 -2.11
N VAL A 578 3.32 2.92 -2.23
CA VAL A 578 4.04 2.71 -3.51
C VAL A 578 4.08 1.22 -3.83
N SER A 579 3.64 0.80 -5.02
CA SER A 579 3.73 -0.61 -5.47
C SER A 579 5.17 -1.00 -5.79
N ALA A 580 5.57 -2.27 -5.59
CA ALA A 580 6.90 -2.76 -5.95
C ALA A 580 7.26 -2.52 -7.43
N GLU A 581 6.26 -2.59 -8.31
CA GLU A 581 6.38 -2.22 -9.72
C GLU A 581 6.78 -0.75 -9.90
N LYS A 582 6.17 0.16 -9.15
CA LYS A 582 6.51 1.59 -9.15
C LYS A 582 7.93 1.82 -8.61
N VAL A 583 8.35 1.07 -7.58
CA VAL A 583 9.73 1.13 -7.06
C VAL A 583 10.75 0.67 -8.10
N LEU A 584 10.49 -0.45 -8.80
CA LEU A 584 11.37 -0.94 -9.86
C LEU A 584 11.43 0.01 -11.05
N GLN A 585 10.31 0.64 -11.41
CA GLN A 585 10.26 1.70 -12.43
C GLN A 585 11.14 2.89 -12.02
N ASP A 586 11.07 3.32 -10.77
CA ASP A 586 11.90 4.42 -10.25
C ASP A 586 13.40 4.05 -10.19
N ILE A 587 13.74 2.80 -9.86
CA ILE A 587 15.12 2.28 -9.93
C ILE A 587 15.62 2.32 -11.39
N CYS A 588 14.85 1.79 -12.33
CA CYS A 588 15.20 1.79 -13.76
C CYS A 588 15.42 3.21 -14.27
N ARG A 589 14.50 4.13 -13.93
CA ARG A 589 14.61 5.54 -14.29
C ARG A 589 15.90 6.17 -13.76
N ASN A 590 16.23 5.95 -12.48
CA ASN A 590 17.43 6.49 -11.86
C ASN A 590 18.71 5.93 -12.49
N TRP A 591 18.69 4.69 -12.97
CA TRP A 591 19.83 4.09 -13.65
C TRP A 591 20.05 4.68 -15.05
N VAL A 592 18.97 4.94 -15.79
CA VAL A 592 19.07 5.42 -17.18
C VAL A 592 19.39 6.91 -17.26
N VAL A 593 18.71 7.71 -16.44
CA VAL A 593 18.70 9.19 -16.55
C VAL A 593 19.41 9.85 -15.35
N GLY A 594 19.48 9.17 -14.21
CA GLY A 594 20.02 9.74 -12.99
C GLY A 594 19.00 10.51 -12.17
N CYS A 595 19.37 10.78 -10.92
CA CYS A 595 18.61 11.65 -10.04
C CYS A 595 19.10 13.10 -10.14
N GLN A 596 18.33 14.02 -9.57
CA GLN A 596 18.63 15.45 -9.58
C GLN A 596 19.71 15.86 -8.55
N PHE A 597 20.07 14.96 -7.63
CA PHE A 597 21.06 15.24 -6.60
C PHE A 597 22.47 15.15 -7.18
N SER A 598 23.12 16.30 -7.33
CA SER A 598 24.48 16.38 -7.90
C SER A 598 25.49 15.54 -7.13
N GLU A 599 25.40 15.46 -5.79
CA GLU A 599 26.28 14.66 -4.92
C GLU A 599 25.83 13.21 -4.66
N CYS A 600 24.96 12.67 -5.50
CA CYS A 600 24.50 11.30 -5.35
C CYS A 600 25.67 10.30 -5.28
N SER A 601 25.66 9.41 -4.29
CA SER A 601 26.64 8.31 -4.16
C SER A 601 26.01 6.93 -4.38
N ASN A 602 24.74 6.88 -4.77
CA ASN A 602 24.00 5.63 -4.98
C ASN A 602 24.56 4.86 -6.18
N PRO A 603 25.02 3.60 -5.99
CA PRO A 603 25.55 2.77 -7.07
C PRO A 603 24.48 2.30 -8.08
N PHE A 604 23.19 2.53 -7.86
CA PHE A 604 22.12 2.22 -8.83
C PHE A 604 21.62 3.46 -9.59
N CYS A 605 22.31 4.59 -9.44
CA CYS A 605 21.96 5.86 -10.07
C CYS A 605 23.04 6.32 -11.06
N PHE A 606 22.63 6.77 -12.25
CA PHE A 606 23.54 7.31 -13.26
C PHE A 606 24.42 8.46 -12.72
N THR A 607 23.80 9.42 -12.02
CA THR A 607 24.49 10.57 -11.42
C THR A 607 25.56 10.15 -10.41
N GLY A 608 25.31 9.08 -9.64
CA GLY A 608 26.29 8.57 -8.67
C GLY A 608 27.43 7.76 -9.30
N ARG A 609 27.15 7.02 -10.37
CA ARG A 609 28.17 6.23 -11.09
C ARG A 609 29.14 7.09 -11.87
N THR A 610 28.64 8.12 -12.55
CA THR A 610 29.48 9.04 -13.35
C THR A 610 30.52 9.79 -12.51
N ARG A 611 30.23 10.02 -11.22
CA ARG A 611 31.17 10.67 -10.29
C ARG A 611 32.14 9.71 -9.58
N SER A 612 31.72 8.47 -9.31
CA SER A 612 32.48 7.55 -8.47
C SER A 612 33.63 6.82 -9.20
N ASN A 613 33.84 7.04 -10.51
CA ASN A 613 34.82 6.34 -11.36
C ASN A 613 34.76 4.79 -11.32
N ARG A 614 33.70 4.22 -10.71
CA ARG A 614 33.59 2.77 -10.40
C ARG A 614 33.39 1.89 -11.61
N THR A 615 32.84 2.42 -12.71
CA THR A 615 32.51 1.64 -13.90
C THR A 615 32.28 2.59 -15.07
N ARG A 616 32.82 2.28 -16.25
CA ARG A 616 32.59 3.06 -17.46
C ARG A 616 31.12 2.94 -17.82
N VAL A 617 30.32 3.94 -17.45
CA VAL A 617 28.89 3.94 -17.77
C VAL A 617 28.77 4.09 -19.29
N PRO A 618 27.98 3.23 -19.97
CA PRO A 618 27.76 3.36 -21.39
C PRO A 618 27.31 4.78 -21.75
N PRO A 619 27.94 5.46 -22.72
CA PRO A 619 27.51 6.78 -23.16
C PRO A 619 26.15 6.72 -23.87
N ASP A 620 25.81 5.57 -24.45
CA ASP A 620 24.54 5.34 -25.13
C ASP A 620 23.37 5.09 -24.16
N VAL A 621 22.25 5.76 -24.39
CA VAL A 621 21.05 5.67 -23.54
C VAL A 621 20.40 4.29 -23.63
N ASN A 622 20.43 3.63 -24.80
CA ASN A 622 19.81 2.33 -25.02
C ASN A 622 20.61 1.23 -24.32
N GLU A 623 21.95 1.28 -24.37
CA GLU A 623 22.81 0.38 -23.59
C GLU A 623 22.57 0.53 -22.08
N ARG A 624 22.39 1.76 -21.59
CA ARG A 624 22.01 2.00 -20.19
C ARG A 624 20.63 1.44 -19.86
N ALA A 625 19.65 1.60 -20.74
CA ALA A 625 18.31 1.05 -20.56
C ALA A 625 18.32 -0.49 -20.54
N ALA A 626 19.08 -1.13 -21.43
CA ALA A 626 19.25 -2.58 -21.45
C ALA A 626 19.89 -3.10 -20.15
N GLN A 627 20.92 -2.44 -19.63
CA GLN A 627 21.53 -2.78 -18.35
C GLN A 627 20.57 -2.58 -17.17
N ALA A 628 19.79 -1.49 -17.17
CA ALA A 628 18.79 -1.21 -16.14
C ALA A 628 17.70 -2.30 -16.10
N ILE A 629 17.22 -2.73 -17.28
CA ILE A 629 16.25 -3.83 -17.41
C ILE A 629 16.85 -5.15 -16.92
N GLN A 630 18.11 -5.44 -17.27
CA GLN A 630 18.78 -6.66 -16.81
C GLN A 630 18.86 -6.70 -15.29
N VAL A 631 19.22 -5.60 -14.63
CA VAL A 631 19.33 -5.58 -13.18
C VAL A 631 17.96 -5.57 -12.49
N ALA A 632 16.97 -4.87 -13.04
CA ALA A 632 15.59 -4.96 -12.54
C ALA A 632 15.03 -6.38 -12.68
N SER A 633 15.35 -7.08 -13.76
CA SER A 633 15.00 -8.49 -13.96
C SER A 633 15.70 -9.41 -12.95
N ASN A 634 17.00 -9.19 -12.69
CA ASN A 634 17.75 -9.94 -11.68
C ASN A 634 17.14 -9.72 -10.29
N LEU A 635 16.88 -8.47 -9.90
CA LEU A 635 16.25 -8.13 -8.62
C LEU A 635 14.83 -8.71 -8.50
N SER A 636 14.05 -8.71 -9.58
CA SER A 636 12.72 -9.32 -9.61
C SER A 636 12.78 -10.84 -9.45
N SER A 637 13.85 -11.51 -9.90
CA SER A 637 14.02 -12.96 -9.76
C SER A 637 14.29 -13.41 -8.32
N VAL A 638 14.81 -12.49 -7.49
CA VAL A 638 15.25 -12.73 -6.10
C VAL A 638 14.06 -12.67 -5.11
N ARG A 639 12.81 -12.49 -5.56
CA ARG A 639 11.57 -12.44 -4.73
C ARG A 639 11.70 -11.53 -3.49
N THR A 640 12.17 -10.31 -3.68
CA THR A 640 12.34 -9.31 -2.62
C THR A 640 11.05 -8.53 -2.34
N SER A 641 10.85 -8.07 -1.11
CA SER A 641 9.69 -7.22 -0.77
C SER A 641 9.82 -5.81 -1.37
N SER A 642 8.71 -5.06 -1.44
CA SER A 642 8.70 -3.65 -1.86
C SER A 642 9.63 -2.81 -1.00
N GLU A 643 9.67 -3.08 0.30
CA GLU A 643 10.47 -2.34 1.29
C GLU A 643 11.98 -2.60 1.09
N ALA A 644 12.36 -3.84 0.75
CA ALA A 644 13.73 -4.18 0.41
C ALA A 644 14.20 -3.45 -0.86
N LEU A 645 13.34 -3.39 -1.88
CA LEU A 645 13.64 -2.69 -3.14
C LEU A 645 13.75 -1.18 -2.96
N MET A 646 13.00 -0.59 -2.04
CA MET A 646 13.12 0.84 -1.70
C MET A 646 14.52 1.22 -1.20
N MET A 647 15.29 0.26 -0.67
CA MET A 647 16.66 0.49 -0.21
C MET A 647 17.63 0.79 -1.36
N LEU A 648 17.27 0.46 -2.61
CA LEU A 648 18.04 0.74 -3.82
C LEU A 648 17.78 2.14 -4.40
N LEU A 649 16.71 2.83 -3.97
CA LEU A 649 16.39 4.17 -4.44
C LEU A 649 17.35 5.24 -3.90
N CYS A 650 17.44 6.36 -4.61
CA CYS A 650 18.22 7.50 -4.16
C CYS A 650 17.64 8.06 -2.85
N PRO A 651 18.49 8.29 -1.83
CA PRO A 651 18.09 8.82 -0.53
C PRO A 651 17.68 10.28 -0.65
N LEU A 652 16.75 10.68 0.22
CA LEU A 652 16.12 12.01 0.15
C LEU A 652 16.92 13.06 0.92
N THR A 653 17.71 12.66 1.92
CA THR A 653 18.53 13.57 2.74
C THR A 653 20.01 13.20 2.75
N ARG A 654 20.89 14.21 2.88
CA ARG A 654 22.36 14.03 2.90
C ARG A 654 22.88 13.29 4.13
N THR A 655 22.09 13.26 5.21
CA THR A 655 22.47 12.81 6.55
C THR A 655 22.06 11.36 6.87
N GLU A 656 21.54 10.59 5.91
CA GLU A 656 21.23 9.17 6.10
C GLU A 656 22.52 8.32 6.24
N LEU A 657 22.55 7.34 7.16
CA LEU A 657 23.66 6.37 7.28
C LEU A 657 24.00 5.72 5.93
N ARG A 658 22.97 5.35 5.17
CA ARG A 658 23.11 4.69 3.86
C ARG A 658 23.94 5.53 2.87
N ASN A 659 23.74 6.85 2.89
CA ASN A 659 24.54 7.79 2.10
C ASN A 659 25.99 7.86 2.57
N PHE A 660 26.20 7.95 3.89
CA PHE A 660 27.53 7.95 4.48
C PHE A 660 28.30 6.67 4.11
N LEU A 661 27.66 5.51 4.22
CA LEU A 661 28.27 4.23 3.87
C LEU A 661 28.56 4.15 2.36
N TRP A 662 27.63 4.49 1.47
CA TRP A 662 27.90 4.47 0.02
C TRP A 662 29.08 5.34 -0.43
N LYS A 663 29.28 6.51 0.21
CA LYS A 663 30.46 7.37 -0.01
C LYS A 663 31.78 6.66 0.29
N LYS A 664 31.78 5.74 1.26
CA LYS A 664 32.94 4.94 1.67
C LYS A 664 33.17 3.69 0.82
N GLN A 665 32.32 3.47 -0.19
CA GLN A 665 32.49 2.40 -1.18
C GLN A 665 32.52 0.99 -0.57
N PRO A 666 31.43 0.56 0.09
CA PRO A 666 31.39 -0.76 0.72
C PRO A 666 31.57 -1.86 -0.31
N LEU A 667 32.35 -2.89 0.05
CA LEU A 667 32.45 -4.15 -0.69
C LEU A 667 31.16 -4.98 -0.55
N LEU A 668 30.48 -4.79 0.57
CA LEU A 668 29.20 -5.41 0.90
C LEU A 668 28.42 -4.44 1.78
N TYR A 669 27.14 -4.26 1.51
CA TYR A 669 26.26 -3.52 2.41
C TYR A 669 24.88 -4.17 2.46
N LEU A 670 24.61 -4.83 3.57
CA LEU A 670 23.35 -5.47 3.89
C LEU A 670 22.60 -4.58 4.90
N PRO A 671 21.50 -3.93 4.51
CA PRO A 671 20.70 -3.13 5.43
C PRO A 671 19.88 -3.97 6.41
N LEU A 672 19.82 -5.31 6.27
CA LEU A 672 19.17 -6.27 7.18
C LEU A 672 17.74 -5.90 7.62
N GLN A 673 16.93 -5.39 6.68
CA GLN A 673 15.55 -4.89 6.89
C GLN A 673 14.46 -5.81 6.27
N ASP A 674 14.82 -7.03 5.85
CA ASP A 674 13.98 -7.89 5.00
C ASP A 674 13.00 -8.79 5.78
N ILE A 675 11.73 -8.83 5.36
CA ILE A 675 10.65 -9.61 6.01
C ILE A 675 10.74 -11.10 5.60
N PRO A 676 10.59 -12.08 6.53
CA PRO A 676 10.52 -13.49 6.16
C PRO A 676 9.30 -13.82 5.28
N SER A 677 9.50 -14.60 4.22
CA SER A 677 8.45 -15.06 3.32
C SER A 677 7.63 -16.19 3.94
N THR A 678 6.32 -16.21 3.69
CA THR A 678 5.40 -17.27 4.14
C THR A 678 5.47 -18.55 3.30
N CYS A 679 6.29 -18.62 2.25
CA CYS A 679 6.53 -19.85 1.49
C CYS A 679 7.52 -20.75 2.25
N SER A 680 7.12 -22.00 2.47
CA SER A 680 7.87 -22.99 3.24
C SER A 680 9.15 -23.51 2.56
N ASP A 681 9.51 -23.10 1.33
CA ASP A 681 10.51 -23.87 0.56
C ASP A 681 11.86 -23.24 0.22
N ARG A 682 12.12 -21.93 0.37
CA ARG A 682 13.49 -21.37 0.19
C ARG A 682 13.67 -20.13 1.07
N GLY A 683 14.87 -19.96 1.65
CA GLY A 683 15.20 -18.79 2.48
C GLY A 683 14.97 -17.48 1.74
N VAL A 684 14.64 -16.40 2.45
CA VAL A 684 14.56 -15.06 1.86
C VAL A 684 15.99 -14.54 1.67
N PRO A 685 16.39 -14.14 0.45
CA PRO A 685 17.70 -13.53 0.23
C PRO A 685 17.73 -12.11 0.84
N LEU A 686 18.75 -11.84 1.65
CA LEU A 686 19.16 -10.53 2.12
C LEU A 686 19.75 -9.73 0.97
N LEU A 687 19.17 -8.55 0.71
CA LEU A 687 19.54 -7.74 -0.43
C LEU A 687 20.85 -6.97 -0.18
N ASP A 688 21.87 -7.16 -1.04
CA ASP A 688 23.08 -6.33 -1.05
C ASP A 688 22.83 -5.06 -1.86
N VAL A 689 22.98 -3.92 -1.20
CA VAL A 689 22.80 -2.59 -1.80
C VAL A 689 24.14 -1.92 -2.12
N SER A 690 25.27 -2.63 -2.02
CA SER A 690 26.59 -2.11 -2.39
C SER A 690 26.78 -1.93 -3.91
N GLY A 691 25.99 -2.64 -4.71
CA GLY A 691 26.08 -2.66 -6.17
C GLY A 691 26.92 -3.80 -6.74
N HIS A 692 27.34 -4.76 -5.92
CA HIS A 692 28.19 -5.90 -6.31
C HIS A 692 27.46 -7.24 -6.40
N ASP A 693 26.12 -7.25 -6.27
CA ASP A 693 25.27 -8.44 -6.43
C ASP A 693 25.58 -9.57 -5.41
N ASN A 694 26.00 -9.19 -4.19
CA ASN A 694 26.40 -10.13 -3.12
C ASN A 694 25.24 -10.50 -2.19
N HIS A 695 24.10 -10.90 -2.76
CA HIS A 695 22.91 -11.33 -2.01
C HIS A 695 23.21 -12.54 -1.11
N ALA A 696 22.68 -12.56 0.12
CA ALA A 696 22.95 -13.61 1.12
C ALA A 696 21.68 -14.35 1.57
N ASP A 697 21.71 -15.66 1.80
CA ASP A 697 20.50 -16.41 2.19
C ASP A 697 20.16 -16.31 3.69
N ASN A 698 18.94 -15.89 4.03
CA ASN A 698 18.40 -16.02 5.40
C ASN A 698 17.83 -17.43 5.63
N SER A 699 18.72 -18.43 5.72
CA SER A 699 18.36 -19.85 5.86
C SER A 699 17.68 -20.21 7.20
N GLN A 700 17.85 -19.39 8.24
CA GLN A 700 17.35 -19.66 9.59
C GLN A 700 16.06 -18.89 9.94
N ARG A 701 15.47 -18.15 8.97
CA ARG A 701 14.19 -17.43 9.13
C ARG A 701 14.13 -16.58 10.41
N CYS A 702 15.21 -15.87 10.73
CA CYS A 702 15.29 -15.06 11.94
C CYS A 702 14.20 -13.97 11.94
N GLY A 703 13.45 -13.88 13.05
CA GLY A 703 12.38 -12.92 13.24
C GLY A 703 12.92 -11.50 13.47
N LEU A 704 12.52 -10.57 12.62
CA LEU A 704 12.74 -9.14 12.82
C LEU A 704 11.80 -8.62 13.91
N ARG A 705 12.31 -7.89 14.91
CA ARG A 705 11.50 -7.15 15.91
C ARG A 705 11.88 -5.65 15.90
N LYS A 706 10.88 -4.76 16.02
CA LYS A 706 11.03 -3.30 16.23
C LYS A 706 11.71 -3.00 17.59
N PRO A 707 12.36 -1.81 17.82
CA PRO A 707 12.25 -0.60 16.99
C PRO A 707 13.57 0.00 16.44
N PHE A 708 13.47 0.50 15.21
CA PHE A 708 13.68 1.88 14.73
C PHE A 708 14.98 2.36 14.05
N ARG A 709 14.78 3.43 13.23
CA ARG A 709 15.69 4.14 12.33
C ARG A 709 16.90 4.63 13.08
N ILE A 710 18.03 4.65 12.40
CA ILE A 710 19.15 5.50 12.80
C ILE A 710 18.66 6.95 12.70
N PRO A 711 18.72 7.74 13.78
CA PRO A 711 18.37 9.15 13.73
C PRO A 711 19.15 9.85 12.60
N ASN A 712 18.47 10.67 11.81
CA ASN A 712 19.18 11.67 11.00
C ASN A 712 19.99 12.53 11.97
N ALA A 713 21.29 12.62 11.73
CA ALA A 713 22.12 13.68 12.29
C ALA A 713 21.53 15.03 11.83
N GLY A 714 20.91 15.75 12.77
CA GLY A 714 20.56 17.17 12.70
C GLY A 714 19.48 17.61 11.68
N PRO A 715 18.63 18.61 12.02
CA PRO A 715 18.05 19.47 11.00
C PRO A 715 19.17 20.36 10.43
N THR A 716 19.48 20.21 9.15
CA THR A 716 20.06 21.31 8.38
C THR A 716 18.95 22.32 8.16
N ASN A 717 19.19 23.58 8.55
CA ASN A 717 18.37 24.72 8.19
C ASN A 717 18.16 24.74 6.68
N ASP A 718 16.96 24.42 6.24
CA ASP A 718 16.40 24.90 4.98
C ASP A 718 15.00 25.41 5.34
N ASP A 719 14.84 26.73 5.20
CA ASP A 719 13.60 27.44 5.38
C ASP A 719 12.55 26.90 4.40
N ASP A 720 11.61 26.09 4.87
CA ASP A 720 10.28 25.99 4.25
C ASP A 720 9.24 25.46 5.25
N ASN A 721 8.47 26.41 5.77
CA ASN A 721 7.31 26.19 6.64
C ASN A 721 6.22 25.35 5.94
N ARG A 722 6.04 24.09 6.34
CA ARG A 722 4.74 23.39 6.29
C ARG A 722 4.53 22.49 7.51
N ALA A 723 3.60 22.91 8.36
CA ALA A 723 3.10 22.15 9.49
C ALA A 723 2.28 20.93 9.04
N GLY A 724 2.60 19.74 9.58
CA GLY A 724 1.77 18.54 9.49
C GLY A 724 2.56 17.23 9.58
N SER A 725 2.29 16.44 10.63
CA SER A 725 2.73 15.05 10.88
C SER A 725 4.02 14.88 11.70
N LYS A 726 3.86 14.59 13.01
CA LYS A 726 4.86 13.90 13.84
C LYS A 726 5.04 12.48 13.27
N THR A 727 6.07 12.29 12.46
CA THR A 727 6.44 10.99 11.91
C THR A 727 7.20 10.19 12.97
N ASN A 728 6.62 9.08 13.43
CA ASN A 728 7.34 8.06 14.20
C ASN A 728 8.54 7.55 13.36
N ASP A 729 9.73 7.69 13.93
CA ASP A 729 11.02 7.26 13.38
C ASP A 729 11.09 5.74 13.21
N GLU A 730 10.85 5.18 12.01
CA GLU A 730 10.90 3.71 11.79
C GLU A 730 11.97 3.22 10.78
N ALA A 731 12.97 2.43 11.23
CA ALA A 731 13.72 1.39 10.46
C ALA A 731 14.03 0.16 11.35
N PHE A 732 14.68 -0.87 10.81
CA PHE A 732 14.57 -2.27 11.28
C PHE A 732 15.94 -2.98 11.34
N GLY A 733 16.03 -4.13 12.03
CA GLY A 733 17.24 -4.94 12.17
C GLY A 733 16.96 -6.39 12.57
N MET A 734 17.92 -7.29 12.32
CA MET A 734 17.81 -8.74 12.50
C MET A 734 18.18 -9.21 13.90
N GLN A 735 17.25 -9.89 14.60
CA GLN A 735 17.51 -10.52 15.88
C GLN A 735 18.22 -11.87 15.71
N LEU A 736 19.42 -12.00 16.26
CA LEU A 736 20.14 -13.25 16.40
C LEU A 736 19.73 -13.92 17.73
N LEU A 737 19.15 -15.12 17.61
CA LEU A 737 18.77 -15.95 18.75
C LEU A 737 19.92 -16.86 19.20
N GLY A 738 19.76 -17.47 20.37
CA GLY A 738 20.70 -18.40 20.97
C GLY A 738 21.23 -19.45 19.98
N GLY A 739 22.54 -19.44 19.70
CA GLY A 739 23.21 -20.38 18.79
C GLY A 739 22.88 -20.22 17.29
N LYS A 740 22.20 -19.13 16.89
CA LYS A 740 21.94 -18.80 15.48
C LYS A 740 23.02 -17.88 14.93
N PHE A 741 23.23 -17.93 13.62
CA PHE A 741 24.26 -17.15 12.94
C PHE A 741 23.81 -16.59 11.60
N LEU A 742 24.32 -15.41 11.25
CA LEU A 742 24.29 -14.82 9.92
C LEU A 742 25.56 -15.25 9.17
N SER A 743 25.44 -15.90 8.02
CA SER A 743 26.57 -16.31 7.18
C SER A 743 26.53 -15.63 5.82
N ILE A 744 27.64 -15.00 5.43
CA ILE A 744 27.80 -14.28 4.17
C ILE A 744 28.87 -15.01 3.34
N ALA A 745 28.47 -15.52 2.17
CA ALA A 745 29.32 -16.32 1.31
C ALA A 745 30.28 -15.47 0.46
N GLY A 746 31.57 -15.81 0.47
CA GLY A 746 32.64 -15.01 -0.09
C GLY A 746 32.94 -15.11 -1.59
N ARG A 747 32.02 -15.57 -2.44
CA ARG A 747 32.36 -15.91 -3.84
C ARG A 747 32.83 -14.72 -4.69
N ASN A 748 32.56 -13.48 -4.28
CA ASN A 748 32.80 -12.25 -5.05
C ASN A 748 33.55 -11.15 -4.27
N LEU A 749 34.05 -11.43 -3.05
CA LEU A 749 34.85 -10.44 -2.31
C LEU A 749 36.26 -10.38 -2.91
N PRO A 750 36.78 -9.19 -3.31
CA PRO A 750 38.11 -9.07 -3.87
C PRO A 750 39.19 -9.55 -2.89
N PRO A 751 40.33 -10.10 -3.37
CA PRO A 751 41.42 -10.52 -2.51
C PRO A 751 41.98 -9.35 -1.69
N LEU A 752 42.20 -9.64 -0.39
CA LEU A 752 42.44 -8.75 0.76
C LEU A 752 43.24 -7.45 0.47
N THR A 753 42.54 -6.32 0.51
CA THR A 753 43.01 -5.09 1.17
C THR A 753 42.54 -5.11 2.63
N ASP A 754 43.06 -4.25 3.50
CA ASP A 754 42.55 -4.11 4.88
C ASP A 754 41.03 -3.83 4.85
N VAL A 755 40.25 -4.62 5.61
CA VAL A 755 38.79 -4.52 5.63
C VAL A 755 38.29 -4.22 7.03
N LEU A 756 37.34 -3.29 7.11
CA LEU A 756 36.61 -2.96 8.33
C LEU A 756 35.20 -3.55 8.24
N LEU A 757 34.89 -4.50 9.13
CA LEU A 757 33.52 -4.95 9.36
C LEU A 757 32.83 -3.96 10.29
N SER A 758 31.72 -3.36 9.85
CA SER A 758 30.98 -2.36 10.60
C SER A 758 29.50 -2.72 10.68
N PHE A 759 28.92 -2.65 11.88
CA PHE A 759 27.49 -2.84 12.11
C PHE A 759 27.03 -2.11 13.37
N LEU A 760 25.73 -1.77 13.45
CA LEU A 760 25.13 -1.38 14.75
C LEU A 760 24.41 -2.56 15.35
N VAL A 761 24.67 -2.82 16.62
CA VAL A 761 24.03 -3.87 17.42
C VAL A 761 23.29 -3.28 18.61
N ARG A 762 22.17 -3.88 19.00
CA ARG A 762 21.52 -3.65 20.30
C ARG A 762 21.42 -4.98 21.03
N PHE A 763 21.80 -5.00 22.30
CA PHE A 763 21.58 -6.16 23.17
C PHE A 763 20.31 -5.96 23.99
N ASP A 764 19.45 -6.96 24.06
CA ASP A 764 18.22 -6.94 24.86
C ASP A 764 18.26 -8.05 25.93
N ARG A 765 17.75 -7.77 27.13
CA ARG A 765 17.70 -8.71 28.26
C ARG A 765 16.30 -8.77 28.85
N ASN A 766 15.78 -9.98 29.06
CA ASN A 766 14.47 -10.17 29.68
C ASN A 766 14.64 -10.26 31.20
N LYS A 767 14.08 -9.27 31.92
CA LYS A 767 14.18 -9.14 33.38
C LYS A 767 13.28 -10.12 34.15
N ALA A 768 12.41 -10.87 33.47
CA ALA A 768 11.42 -11.75 34.10
C ALA A 768 11.96 -13.15 34.47
N LEU A 769 13.12 -13.55 33.93
CA LEU A 769 13.75 -14.84 34.21
C LEU A 769 14.78 -14.68 35.34
N LYS A 770 14.70 -15.53 36.37
CA LYS A 770 15.72 -15.60 37.44
C LYS A 770 16.94 -16.31 36.87
N ASP A 771 18.03 -15.58 36.60
CA ASP A 771 19.30 -16.20 36.25
C ASP A 771 19.90 -16.87 37.50
N ASN A 772 20.29 -18.15 37.40
CA ASN A 772 21.07 -18.85 38.41
C ASN A 772 22.57 -18.50 38.26
N GLU A 773 23.19 -18.16 39.39
CA GLU A 773 24.64 -18.06 39.73
C GLU A 773 25.60 -17.31 38.78
N ASP A 774 26.77 -16.93 39.32
CA ASP A 774 27.82 -16.08 38.74
C ASP A 774 28.40 -16.61 37.41
N VAL A 775 27.67 -16.42 36.29
CA VAL A 775 28.13 -16.87 34.97
C VAL A 775 28.35 -15.70 34.00
N THR A 776 29.46 -15.78 33.27
CA THR A 776 29.77 -14.90 32.13
C THR A 776 29.17 -15.51 30.85
N ILE A 777 28.33 -14.74 30.16
CA ILE A 777 27.54 -15.21 29.01
C ILE A 777 28.09 -14.59 27.73
N ARG A 778 28.37 -15.40 26.70
CA ARG A 778 28.71 -14.91 25.35
C ARG A 778 27.45 -14.38 24.66
N VAL A 779 27.43 -13.08 24.35
CA VAL A 779 26.26 -12.38 23.79
C VAL A 779 26.38 -12.12 22.28
N LEU A 780 27.60 -12.07 21.76
CA LEU A 780 27.87 -11.95 20.33
C LEU A 780 29.24 -12.55 20.02
N ALA A 781 29.38 -13.22 18.89
CA ALA A 781 30.67 -13.62 18.37
C ALA A 781 30.72 -13.44 16.85
N GLY A 782 31.90 -13.25 16.30
CA GLY A 782 32.03 -13.20 14.85
C GLY A 782 33.38 -13.66 14.33
N ARG A 783 33.37 -14.07 13.06
CA ARG A 783 34.55 -14.58 12.34
C ARG A 783 34.57 -14.04 10.92
N ILE A 784 35.78 -13.86 10.40
CA ILE A 784 36.05 -13.43 9.03
C ILE A 784 37.07 -14.41 8.43
N GLY A 785 36.68 -15.21 7.44
CA GLY A 785 37.54 -16.21 6.80
C GLY A 785 36.80 -17.47 6.34
N SER A 786 37.54 -18.52 5.96
CA SER A 786 36.98 -19.78 5.47
C SER A 786 36.06 -20.45 6.50
N PRO A 787 34.93 -21.07 6.08
CA PRO A 787 34.10 -21.89 6.95
C PRO A 787 34.89 -23.14 7.38
N GLY A 788 35.12 -23.29 8.69
CA GLY A 788 35.86 -24.40 9.31
C GLY A 788 35.85 -24.28 10.84
N PRO A 789 36.29 -25.28 11.62
CA PRO A 789 36.14 -25.35 13.08
C PRO A 789 37.08 -24.43 13.90
N THR A 790 37.50 -23.29 13.34
CA THR A 790 38.36 -22.31 14.03
C THR A 790 37.56 -21.44 15.01
N PRO A 791 38.19 -20.97 16.11
CA PRO A 791 37.54 -20.09 17.07
C PRO A 791 37.15 -18.72 16.46
N PRO A 792 36.18 -18.00 17.05
CA PRO A 792 35.77 -16.67 16.60
C PRO A 792 36.90 -15.64 16.76
N ILE A 793 36.89 -14.61 15.90
CA ILE A 793 37.89 -13.53 15.92
C ILE A 793 37.57 -12.51 17.02
N PHE A 794 36.29 -12.24 17.26
CA PHE A 794 35.85 -11.37 18.35
C PHE A 794 34.68 -12.00 19.10
N CYS A 795 34.61 -11.73 20.40
CA CYS A 795 33.50 -12.08 21.29
C CYS A 795 33.13 -10.90 22.16
N ILE A 796 31.83 -10.79 22.48
CA ILE A 796 31.33 -9.90 23.52
C ILE A 796 30.66 -10.78 24.57
N HIS A 797 30.97 -10.51 25.82
CA HIS A 797 30.43 -11.22 26.97
C HIS A 797 29.70 -10.27 27.91
N TRP A 798 28.75 -10.81 28.65
CA TRP A 798 28.04 -10.14 29.74
C TRP A 798 28.31 -10.88 31.04
N SER A 799 28.83 -10.18 32.04
CA SER A 799 28.99 -10.69 33.40
C SER A 799 27.79 -10.29 34.26
N ASN A 800 27.06 -11.27 34.78
CA ASN A 800 25.90 -10.99 35.64
C ASN A 800 26.32 -10.50 37.04
N SER A 801 27.46 -10.97 37.55
CA SER A 801 28.01 -10.62 38.86
C SER A 801 28.51 -9.17 38.89
N GLU A 802 29.29 -8.79 37.88
CA GLU A 802 29.89 -7.46 37.76
C GLU A 802 28.96 -6.45 37.10
N ARG A 803 27.86 -6.91 36.48
CA ARG A 803 26.92 -6.11 35.70
C ARG A 803 27.60 -5.27 34.60
N GLN A 804 28.61 -5.83 33.95
CA GLN A 804 29.39 -5.18 32.91
C GLN A 804 29.55 -6.06 31.67
N PHE A 805 29.75 -5.41 30.53
CA PHE A 805 30.15 -6.08 29.29
C PHE A 805 31.68 -6.18 29.22
N SER A 806 32.16 -7.27 28.65
CA SER A 806 33.57 -7.42 28.26
C SER A 806 33.68 -7.79 26.80
N CYS A 807 34.76 -7.37 26.17
CA CYS A 807 35.07 -7.65 24.78
C CYS A 807 36.36 -8.46 24.71
N GLU A 808 36.41 -9.38 23.77
CA GLU A 808 37.51 -10.30 23.58
C GLU A 808 37.88 -10.35 22.10
N LEU A 809 39.18 -10.34 21.79
CA LEU A 809 39.73 -10.46 20.45
C LEU A 809 40.72 -11.64 20.41
N GLN A 810 40.68 -12.46 19.37
CA GLN A 810 41.49 -13.66 19.22
C GLN A 810 42.22 -13.72 17.87
N ILE A 811 43.50 -14.10 17.90
CA ILE A 811 44.32 -14.36 16.70
C ILE A 811 44.93 -15.77 16.79
N LYS A 812 44.81 -16.55 15.70
CA LYS A 812 45.39 -17.88 15.61
C LYS A 812 46.76 -17.85 14.92
N LYS A 813 47.84 -17.99 15.70
CA LYS A 813 49.22 -18.24 15.22
C LYS A 813 49.54 -19.75 15.37
N GLU A 814 50.51 -20.13 16.18
CA GLU A 814 50.78 -21.52 16.64
C GLU A 814 49.97 -21.88 17.89
N THR A 815 49.81 -20.92 18.81
CA THR A 815 48.85 -20.90 19.92
C THR A 815 47.84 -19.75 19.70
N THR A 816 46.66 -19.83 20.31
CA THR A 816 45.67 -18.75 20.24
C THR A 816 46.06 -17.63 21.19
N GLU A 817 46.33 -16.43 20.67
CA GLU A 817 46.50 -15.21 21.47
C GLU A 817 45.14 -14.53 21.66
N THR A 818 44.84 -14.11 22.89
CA THR A 818 43.56 -13.51 23.28
C THR A 818 43.79 -12.22 24.05
N ALA A 819 43.08 -11.14 23.70
CA ALA A 819 43.02 -9.91 24.49
C ALA A 819 41.60 -9.65 24.97
N ILE A 820 41.43 -9.22 26.23
CA ILE A 820 40.12 -8.99 26.88
C ILE A 820 40.12 -7.60 27.52
N CYS A 821 39.01 -6.86 27.39
CA CYS A 821 38.81 -5.55 28.03
C CYS A 821 37.35 -5.39 28.50
N THR A 822 37.13 -4.84 29.69
CA THR A 822 35.78 -4.46 30.17
C THR A 822 35.35 -3.13 29.57
N THR A 823 34.05 -2.94 29.33
CA THR A 823 33.53 -1.72 28.70
C THR A 823 32.20 -1.28 29.28
N SER A 824 32.09 0.03 29.52
CA SER A 824 30.85 0.73 29.89
C SER A 824 30.13 1.34 28.67
N LEU A 825 30.68 1.21 27.46
CA LEU A 825 30.12 1.76 26.23
C LEU A 825 28.94 0.95 25.68
N LEU A 826 28.72 -0.25 26.22
CA LEU A 826 27.60 -1.13 25.87
C LEU A 826 26.59 -1.16 27.01
N ALA A 827 25.30 -1.08 26.66
CA ALA A 827 24.20 -1.21 27.59
C ALA A 827 23.03 -1.95 26.93
N PHE A 828 22.26 -2.70 27.72
CA PHE A 828 21.04 -3.31 27.23
C PHE A 828 20.02 -2.25 26.79
N GLY A 829 19.35 -2.50 25.66
CA GLY A 829 18.36 -1.61 25.07
C GLY A 829 18.94 -0.44 24.27
N GLN A 830 20.27 -0.32 24.16
CA GLN A 830 20.94 0.74 23.39
C GLN A 830 21.65 0.19 22.16
N TYR A 831 21.57 0.91 21.05
CA TYR A 831 22.39 0.60 19.89
C TYR A 831 23.83 1.04 20.16
N ALA A 832 24.77 0.22 19.74
CA ALA A 832 26.19 0.52 19.73
C ALA A 832 26.75 0.21 18.35
N HIS A 833 27.67 1.05 17.89
CA HIS A 833 28.49 0.76 16.72
C HIS A 833 29.61 -0.16 17.11
N ILE A 834 29.73 -1.29 16.43
CA ILE A 834 30.88 -2.18 16.53
C ILE A 834 31.59 -2.18 15.18
N ALA A 835 32.90 -1.95 15.23
CA ALA A 835 33.77 -2.04 14.09
C ALA A 835 34.93 -2.99 14.40
N VAL A 836 35.23 -3.93 13.50
CA VAL A 836 36.37 -4.84 13.60
C VAL A 836 37.23 -4.69 12.36
N LEU A 837 38.43 -4.15 12.53
CA LEU A 837 39.41 -3.96 11.48
C LEU A 837 40.25 -5.23 11.37
N LEU A 838 40.36 -5.79 10.16
CA LEU A 838 41.36 -6.80 9.83
C LEU A 838 42.36 -6.21 8.85
N GLY A 839 43.54 -5.90 9.37
CA GLY A 839 44.68 -5.49 8.58
C GLY A 839 45.65 -6.64 8.31
N GLU A 840 46.61 -6.42 7.41
CA GLU A 840 47.65 -7.42 7.11
C GLU A 840 48.45 -7.83 8.36
N ASN A 841 48.68 -6.89 9.29
CA ASN A 841 49.58 -7.07 10.44
C ASN A 841 48.90 -6.87 11.81
N ALA A 842 47.63 -6.45 11.86
CA ALA A 842 46.93 -6.20 13.12
C ALA A 842 45.41 -6.39 12.98
N ILE A 843 44.77 -6.77 14.09
CA ILE A 843 43.31 -6.72 14.25
C ILE A 843 42.98 -5.70 15.34
N ALA A 844 42.00 -4.84 15.08
CA ALA A 844 41.52 -3.86 16.06
C ALA A 844 39.99 -3.90 16.20
N MET A 845 39.50 -3.66 17.42
CA MET A 845 38.06 -3.57 17.72
C MET A 845 37.72 -2.18 18.26
N TYR A 846 36.70 -1.56 17.66
CA TYR A 846 36.18 -0.25 18.04
C TYR A 846 34.72 -0.37 18.49
N ILE A 847 34.36 0.32 19.57
CA ILE A 847 32.97 0.44 20.04
C ILE A 847 32.60 1.91 20.15
N ASN A 848 31.49 2.31 19.52
CA ASN A 848 31.03 3.70 19.48
C ASN A 848 32.14 4.69 19.11
N GLY A 849 33.01 4.28 18.18
CA GLY A 849 34.18 5.04 17.72
C GLY A 849 35.32 5.22 18.72
N THR A 850 35.35 4.44 19.80
CA THR A 850 36.49 4.34 20.74
C THR A 850 37.23 3.03 20.50
N GLU A 851 38.57 3.08 20.44
CA GLU A 851 39.41 1.90 20.32
C GLU A 851 39.39 1.09 21.63
N MET A 852 39.07 -0.21 21.54
CA MET A 852 38.95 -1.07 22.71
C MET A 852 40.12 -2.04 22.86
N LEU A 853 40.49 -2.70 21.75
CA LEU A 853 41.49 -3.76 21.72
C LEU A 853 42.24 -3.70 20.39
N VAL A 854 43.56 -3.91 20.44
CA VAL A 854 44.43 -4.08 19.27
C VAL A 854 45.34 -5.28 19.52
N LEU A 855 45.45 -6.17 18.54
CA LEU A 855 46.34 -7.33 18.55
C LEU A 855 47.21 -7.34 17.30
N GLU A 856 48.53 -7.47 17.48
CA GLU A 856 49.49 -7.54 16.38
C GLU A 856 49.72 -8.99 15.91
N GLY A 857 49.48 -9.25 14.63
CA GLY A 857 49.65 -10.57 14.02
C GLY A 857 49.06 -10.68 12.62
N ALA A 858 49.64 -11.55 11.78
CA ALA A 858 49.21 -11.74 10.40
C ALA A 858 47.94 -12.59 10.28
N CYS A 859 46.94 -12.12 9.55
CA CYS A 859 45.69 -12.84 9.28
C CYS A 859 45.51 -13.13 7.78
N ARG A 860 46.01 -14.28 7.30
CA ARG A 860 45.80 -14.73 5.91
C ARG A 860 44.81 -15.88 5.80
N GLY A 861 43.59 -15.58 5.34
CA GLY A 861 42.63 -16.56 4.82
C GLY A 861 42.59 -16.57 3.29
N LYS A 862 42.57 -17.75 2.65
CA LYS A 862 42.46 -17.90 1.18
C LYS A 862 41.05 -17.63 0.62
N LYS A 863 40.04 -17.45 1.48
CA LYS A 863 38.64 -17.16 1.14
C LYS A 863 38.01 -16.28 2.22
N SER A 864 37.27 -15.24 1.83
CA SER A 864 36.69 -14.24 2.74
C SER A 864 35.19 -14.49 2.92
N GLY A 865 34.77 -15.21 3.96
CA GLY A 865 33.36 -15.25 4.40
C GLY A 865 33.20 -14.55 5.74
N VAL A 866 32.03 -13.99 6.04
CA VAL A 866 31.73 -13.40 7.36
C VAL A 866 30.66 -14.22 8.04
N THR A 867 30.86 -14.54 9.31
CA THR A 867 29.80 -15.15 10.13
C THR A 867 29.67 -14.38 11.44
N ILE A 868 28.45 -13.99 11.79
CA ILE A 868 28.12 -13.34 13.07
C ILE A 868 27.13 -14.24 13.80
N GLU A 869 27.52 -14.71 14.97
CA GLU A 869 26.74 -15.60 15.83
C GLU A 869 26.14 -14.80 16.99
N GLY A 870 24.87 -15.08 17.29
CA GLY A 870 24.15 -14.49 18.40
C GLY A 870 24.61 -15.03 19.77
N PRO A 871 23.82 -14.76 20.81
CA PRO A 871 24.08 -15.25 22.17
C PRO A 871 24.22 -16.78 22.23
N ALA A 872 24.86 -17.30 23.28
CA ALA A 872 24.91 -18.74 23.51
C ALA A 872 23.50 -19.33 23.72
N SER A 873 23.24 -20.51 23.14
CA SER A 873 21.92 -21.19 23.23
C SER A 873 21.50 -21.54 24.66
N THR A 874 22.45 -21.65 25.58
CA THR A 874 22.22 -21.93 27.00
C THR A 874 21.56 -20.78 27.77
N TYR A 875 21.47 -19.58 27.19
CA TYR A 875 20.93 -18.39 27.84
C TYR A 875 19.85 -17.70 26.98
N PRO A 876 18.61 -18.20 26.99
CA PRO A 876 17.48 -17.59 26.28
C PRO A 876 16.97 -16.32 26.99
N SER A 877 17.77 -15.72 27.88
CA SER A 877 17.53 -14.45 28.58
C SER A 877 18.49 -13.31 28.14
N ILE A 878 19.38 -13.55 27.14
CA ILE A 878 20.04 -12.50 26.31
C ILE A 878 19.72 -12.60 24.78
N ALA A 879 19.44 -11.47 24.09
CA ALA A 879 19.25 -11.38 22.63
C ALA A 879 20.12 -10.28 22.00
N ALA A 880 20.56 -10.45 20.75
CA ALA A 880 21.31 -9.45 19.98
C ALA A 880 20.56 -9.06 18.69
N VAL A 881 20.43 -7.76 18.41
CA VAL A 881 19.74 -7.21 17.23
C VAL A 881 20.73 -6.43 16.38
N ILE A 882 20.94 -6.81 15.13
CA ILE A 882 21.88 -6.17 14.21
C ILE A 882 21.11 -5.39 13.14
N SER A 883 21.34 -4.08 13.04
CA SER A 883 20.62 -3.19 12.13
C SER A 883 21.08 -3.26 10.67
N HIS A 884 22.38 -3.48 10.45
CA HIS A 884 22.99 -3.53 9.13
C HIS A 884 24.37 -4.18 9.25
N VAL A 885 24.92 -4.64 8.14
CA VAL A 885 26.30 -5.11 8.04
C VAL A 885 26.94 -4.48 6.82
N ALA A 886 28.04 -3.76 7.03
CA ALA A 886 28.85 -3.16 5.98
C ALA A 886 30.30 -3.64 6.07
N MET A 887 30.89 -3.97 4.92
CA MET A 887 32.32 -4.23 4.79
C MET A 887 32.96 -3.07 4.03
N ILE A 888 33.81 -2.30 4.70
CA ILE A 888 34.43 -1.10 4.15
C ILE A 888 35.90 -1.37 3.87
N PRO A 889 36.40 -1.08 2.66
CA PRO A 889 37.83 -1.13 2.39
C PRO A 889 38.51 0.06 3.09
N VAL A 890 39.62 -0.20 3.78
CA VAL A 890 40.38 0.82 4.49
C VAL A 890 41.84 0.75 4.04
N GLN A 891 42.53 1.90 4.03
CA GLN A 891 43.92 2.01 3.60
C GLN A 891 44.91 2.02 4.78
N SER A 892 44.44 2.32 6.00
CA SER A 892 45.26 2.43 7.21
C SER A 892 44.41 2.35 8.50
N LEU A 893 45.04 2.14 9.65
CA LEU A 893 44.40 2.18 10.97
C LEU A 893 43.75 3.56 11.25
N ASP A 894 44.41 4.64 10.85
CA ASP A 894 43.90 6.02 10.95
C ASP A 894 42.61 6.23 10.11
N GLY A 895 42.56 5.61 8.92
CA GLY A 895 41.36 5.57 8.10
C GLY A 895 40.19 4.86 8.78
N ALA A 896 40.47 3.79 9.54
CA ALA A 896 39.46 3.07 10.32
C ALA A 896 38.95 3.93 11.47
N GLN A 897 39.85 4.60 12.20
CA GLN A 897 39.49 5.49 13.29
C GLN A 897 38.64 6.68 12.81
N THR A 898 38.99 7.27 11.67
CA THR A 898 38.21 8.35 11.04
C THR A 898 36.81 7.88 10.63
N PHE A 899 36.69 6.67 10.06
CA PHE A 899 35.39 6.08 9.76
C PHE A 899 34.55 5.87 11.03
N CYS A 900 35.14 5.27 12.06
CA CYS A 900 34.51 4.98 13.33
C CYS A 900 34.08 6.27 14.07
N ALA A 901 34.85 7.35 13.97
CA ALA A 901 34.47 8.67 14.47
C ALA A 901 33.23 9.22 13.75
N GLY A 902 33.17 9.10 12.42
CA GLY A 902 31.98 9.46 11.64
C GLY A 902 30.74 8.62 11.99
N MET A 903 30.94 7.35 12.34
CA MET A 903 29.86 6.45 12.77
C MET A 903 29.20 6.87 14.10
N LYS A 904 29.90 7.63 14.96
CA LYS A 904 29.34 8.13 16.23
C LYS A 904 28.07 8.95 16.05
N ALA A 905 27.95 9.68 14.93
CA ALA A 905 26.77 10.48 14.61
C ALA A 905 25.49 9.64 14.37
N PHE A 906 25.64 8.33 14.16
CA PHE A 906 24.55 7.40 13.83
C PHE A 906 24.20 6.44 14.98
N VAL A 907 24.90 6.52 16.12
CA VAL A 907 24.59 5.72 17.30
C VAL A 907 23.60 6.49 18.16
N SER A 908 22.41 5.94 18.46
CA SER A 908 21.45 6.60 19.35
C SER A 908 22.03 6.83 20.74
N ALA A 909 21.89 8.05 21.25
CA ALA A 909 22.23 8.36 22.63
C ALA A 909 21.40 7.53 23.62
N PRO A 910 21.89 7.32 24.85
CA PRO A 910 21.08 6.84 25.95
C PRO A 910 19.77 7.65 26.08
N PRO A 911 18.59 7.02 26.17
CA PRO A 911 17.37 7.74 26.48
C PRO A 911 17.46 8.35 27.88
N LEU A 912 16.81 9.50 28.07
CA LEU A 912 16.67 10.11 29.40
C LEU A 912 15.95 9.14 30.35
N LYS A 913 16.44 9.02 31.57
CA LYS A 913 15.83 8.19 32.61
C LYS A 913 14.78 8.99 33.37
N ALA A 914 13.61 8.41 33.61
CA ALA A 914 12.52 9.05 34.33
C ALA A 914 12.61 8.75 35.83
N PHE A 915 12.45 9.78 36.67
CA PHE A 915 12.42 9.68 38.13
C PHE A 915 11.15 10.31 38.69
N ARG A 916 10.55 9.63 39.67
CA ARG A 916 9.42 10.12 40.47
C ARG A 916 9.81 10.12 41.94
N SER A 917 8.92 10.59 42.82
CA SER A 917 9.13 10.55 44.27
C SER A 917 9.39 9.15 44.84
N ASP A 918 9.01 8.10 44.12
CA ASP A 918 9.22 6.69 44.50
C ASP A 918 10.40 6.00 43.77
N GLY A 919 11.20 6.74 42.99
CA GLY A 919 12.44 6.26 42.36
C GLY A 919 12.42 6.23 40.83
N GLU A 920 13.32 5.43 40.23
CA GLU A 920 13.48 5.30 38.78
C GLU A 920 12.31 4.54 38.13
N ARG A 921 11.77 5.07 37.03
CA ARG A 921 10.69 4.48 36.22
C ARG A 921 11.21 4.09 34.84
N GLY A 922 11.56 2.82 34.65
CA GLY A 922 12.09 2.31 33.38
C GLY A 922 11.10 2.28 32.19
N GLY A 923 9.82 2.60 32.40
CA GLY A 923 8.77 2.57 31.37
C GLY A 923 8.36 3.94 30.80
N GLU A 924 8.76 5.04 31.42
CA GLU A 924 8.36 6.40 30.99
C GLU A 924 9.40 7.01 30.06
N ARG A 925 8.94 7.69 28.99
CA ARG A 925 9.81 8.31 27.98
C ARG A 925 9.53 9.80 27.86
N CYS A 926 10.58 10.58 27.65
CA CYS A 926 10.48 12.00 27.39
C CYS A 926 9.98 12.23 25.96
N SER A 927 9.00 13.12 25.79
CA SER A 927 8.46 13.54 24.49
C SER A 927 9.17 14.76 23.90
N GLU A 928 10.04 15.41 24.66
CA GLU A 928 10.69 16.67 24.28
C GLU A 928 11.99 16.39 23.53
N VAL A 929 12.02 16.73 22.23
CA VAL A 929 13.14 16.37 21.33
C VAL A 929 14.41 17.14 21.72
N ALA A 930 14.27 18.43 22.06
CA ALA A 930 15.39 19.27 22.48
C ALA A 930 16.05 18.79 23.79
N ALA A 931 15.31 18.06 24.64
CA ALA A 931 15.82 17.52 25.88
C ALA A 931 16.80 16.34 25.70
N GLY A 932 16.79 15.67 24.53
CA GLY A 932 17.59 14.47 24.28
C GLY A 932 19.11 14.69 24.39
N ALA A 933 19.86 13.63 24.71
CA ALA A 933 21.31 13.74 24.94
C ALA A 933 22.14 14.09 23.68
N GLN A 934 21.61 13.79 22.50
CA GLN A 934 22.21 14.09 21.20
C GLN A 934 21.50 15.23 20.46
N SER A 935 20.59 15.94 21.13
CA SER A 935 19.86 17.03 20.50
C SER A 935 20.79 18.16 20.07
N GLY A 936 21.97 18.26 20.69
CA GLY A 936 22.88 19.40 20.52
C GLY A 936 22.35 20.67 21.17
N TYR A 937 21.30 20.58 21.99
CA TYR A 937 20.75 21.71 22.73
C TYR A 937 21.12 21.64 24.21
N ARG A 938 21.19 22.79 24.89
CA ARG A 938 21.26 22.89 26.37
C ARG A 938 20.02 23.57 26.93
N VAL A 939 19.64 23.26 28.16
CA VAL A 939 18.61 24.05 28.86
C VAL A 939 19.19 25.44 29.12
N ALA A 940 18.56 26.47 28.57
CA ALA A 940 19.00 27.85 28.70
C ALA A 940 18.15 28.64 29.70
N ARG A 941 16.83 28.41 29.69
CA ARG A 941 15.87 29.13 30.52
C ARG A 941 14.71 28.24 30.94
N ILE A 942 14.16 28.51 32.12
CA ILE A 942 12.99 27.83 32.66
C ILE A 942 11.94 28.88 33.04
N LEU A 943 10.72 28.69 32.54
CA LEU A 943 9.56 29.55 32.78
C LEU A 943 8.58 28.79 33.67
N MET A 944 8.06 29.44 34.71
CA MET A 944 7.17 28.83 35.69
C MET A 944 5.95 29.74 35.95
N TRP A 945 4.78 29.13 36.11
CA TRP A 945 3.52 29.80 36.41
C TRP A 945 2.90 29.21 37.68
N GLY A 946 2.46 30.07 38.59
CA GLY A 946 1.73 29.64 39.78
C GLY A 946 1.60 30.74 40.83
N SER A 947 0.41 30.84 41.43
CA SER A 947 0.13 31.73 42.56
C SER A 947 -0.15 30.91 43.83
N ASP A 948 -1.43 30.62 44.11
CA ASP A 948 -1.87 29.82 45.27
C ASP A 948 -1.60 28.32 45.08
N CYS A 949 -1.49 27.87 43.83
CA CYS A 949 -1.05 26.54 43.44
C CYS A 949 -0.13 26.61 42.21
N PHE A 950 0.56 25.51 41.89
CA PHE A 950 1.46 25.46 40.75
C PHE A 950 0.67 25.18 39.47
N ASP A 951 0.75 26.09 38.49
CA ASP A 951 -0.09 26.08 37.28
C ASP A 951 0.65 25.52 36.05
N GLY A 952 1.96 25.71 35.91
CA GLY A 952 2.69 25.24 34.73
C GLY A 952 4.19 25.49 34.68
N LEU A 953 4.87 24.81 33.76
CA LEU A 953 6.31 24.93 33.50
C LEU A 953 6.63 24.79 32.01
N GLN A 954 7.64 25.54 31.52
CA GLN A 954 8.18 25.41 30.17
C GLN A 954 9.71 25.56 30.19
N PHE A 955 10.41 24.68 29.47
CA PHE A 955 11.85 24.77 29.22
C PHE A 955 12.11 25.50 27.90
N ALA A 956 13.18 26.29 27.85
CA ALA A 956 13.73 26.85 26.61
C ALA A 956 15.19 26.41 26.45
N TYR A 957 15.56 26.10 25.21
CA TYR A 957 16.79 25.40 24.87
C TYR A 957 17.61 26.18 23.85
N ASP A 958 18.92 26.28 24.06
CA ASP A 958 19.85 26.90 23.10
C ASP A 958 20.71 25.85 22.41
N LYS A 959 20.95 25.99 21.10
CA LYS A 959 21.84 25.11 20.35
C LYS A 959 23.30 25.35 20.74
N ILE A 960 24.05 24.28 20.92
CA ILE A 960 25.49 24.27 21.20
C ILE A 960 26.20 24.28 19.84
N ASP A 961 26.45 25.46 19.26
CA ASP A 961 27.25 25.59 18.02
C ASP A 961 28.69 26.03 18.36
N ASP A 962 29.68 25.35 17.76
CA ASP A 962 31.12 25.69 17.84
C ASP A 962 31.50 26.91 16.96
N LEU A 963 30.53 27.59 16.35
CA LEU A 963 30.72 28.68 15.38
C LEU A 963 29.81 29.89 15.70
N ASN A 964 30.37 31.09 15.53
CA ASN A 964 29.96 32.42 15.99
C ASN A 964 28.58 32.98 15.54
N ASP A 965 27.56 32.16 15.28
CA ASP A 965 26.20 32.65 15.00
C ASP A 965 25.36 32.77 16.28
N ALA A 966 24.44 33.74 16.31
CA ALA A 966 23.59 34.00 17.47
C ALA A 966 22.79 32.74 17.88
N PRO A 967 22.72 32.37 19.17
CA PRO A 967 22.10 31.13 19.60
C PRO A 967 20.60 31.12 19.26
N ALA A 968 20.18 30.17 18.43
CA ALA A 968 18.77 29.95 18.13
C ALA A 968 18.10 29.26 19.34
N THR A 969 17.34 30.03 20.12
CA THR A 969 16.55 29.50 21.26
C THR A 969 15.27 28.82 20.77
N VAL A 970 15.06 27.58 21.20
CA VAL A 970 13.85 26.77 20.93
C VAL A 970 13.07 26.59 22.22
N PHE A 971 11.78 26.93 22.22
CA PHE A 971 10.90 26.70 23.37
C PHE A 971 10.31 25.29 23.31
N GLY A 972 10.46 24.53 24.40
CA GLY A 972 9.81 23.24 24.58
C GLY A 972 8.31 23.37 24.85
N SER A 973 7.68 22.24 25.11
CA SER A 973 6.25 22.16 25.38
C SER A 973 5.90 22.84 26.71
N LEU A 974 4.89 23.71 26.72
CA LEU A 974 4.33 24.30 27.95
C LEU A 974 3.46 23.25 28.66
N MET A 975 3.93 22.77 29.81
CA MET A 975 3.27 21.75 30.63
C MET A 975 2.51 22.43 31.76
N GLY A 976 1.26 22.85 31.49
CA GLY A 976 0.45 23.59 32.45
C GLY A 976 -1.06 23.46 32.23
N ASN A 977 -1.82 23.79 33.28
CA ASN A 977 -3.28 23.85 33.27
C ASN A 977 -3.80 25.05 32.45
N ALA A 978 -5.12 25.24 32.42
CA ALA A 978 -5.75 26.33 31.67
C ALA A 978 -5.30 27.75 32.09
N ASN A 979 -4.82 27.94 33.32
CA ASN A 979 -4.31 29.23 33.79
C ASN A 979 -2.94 29.52 33.17
N ALA A 980 -2.01 28.57 33.23
CA ALA A 980 -0.70 28.71 32.61
C ALA A 980 -0.80 28.92 31.09
N GLN A 981 -1.73 28.23 30.41
CA GLN A 981 -1.96 28.41 28.97
C GLN A 981 -2.47 29.83 28.63
N ARG A 982 -3.39 30.38 29.45
CA ARG A 982 -3.92 31.76 29.25
C ARG A 982 -2.87 32.83 29.51
N GLN A 983 -1.95 32.59 30.44
CA GLN A 983 -0.90 33.51 30.85
C GLN A 983 0.47 33.16 30.25
N ALA A 984 0.53 32.41 29.15
CA ALA A 984 1.77 31.90 28.58
C ALA A 984 2.81 32.99 28.24
N SER A 985 2.38 34.24 28.02
CA SER A 985 3.29 35.38 27.78
C SER A 985 3.81 36.06 29.04
N GLN A 986 3.29 35.72 30.23
CA GLN A 986 3.61 36.35 31.51
C GLN A 986 3.92 35.28 32.58
N PRO A 987 5.15 34.72 32.58
CA PRO A 987 5.58 33.77 33.60
C PRO A 987 5.65 34.44 34.98
N THR A 988 5.25 33.72 36.03
CA THR A 988 5.34 34.18 37.42
C THR A 988 6.78 34.17 37.93
N ALA A 989 7.56 33.18 37.49
CA ALA A 989 8.97 33.05 37.84
C ALA A 989 9.78 32.57 36.63
N MET A 990 11.02 33.04 36.52
CA MET A 990 11.93 32.74 35.41
C MET A 990 13.35 32.50 35.94
N LEU A 991 13.99 31.44 35.47
CA LEU A 991 15.38 31.09 35.77
C LEU A 991 16.22 31.04 34.48
N ASP A 992 17.16 31.96 34.34
CA ASP A 992 18.20 31.93 33.31
C ASP A 992 19.44 31.15 33.81
N LEU A 993 19.91 30.18 33.01
CA LEU A 993 21.07 29.34 33.29
C LEU A 993 22.31 29.80 32.51
N LEU A 994 23.47 29.84 33.19
CA LEU A 994 24.77 30.03 32.53
C LEU A 994 25.14 28.83 31.62
N PRO A 995 26.02 29.00 30.61
CA PRO A 995 26.41 27.92 29.70
C PRO A 995 26.82 26.61 30.38
N ASP A 996 27.43 26.69 31.56
CA ASP A 996 27.89 25.60 32.41
C ASP A 996 27.02 25.32 33.65
N GLU A 997 25.85 25.95 33.73
CA GLU A 997 24.87 25.73 34.79
C GLU A 997 23.78 24.76 34.34
N ILE A 998 23.52 23.76 35.18
CA ILE A 998 22.52 22.72 34.95
C ILE A 998 21.60 22.56 36.15
N VAL A 999 20.36 22.11 35.90
CA VAL A 999 19.43 21.73 36.95
C VAL A 999 19.75 20.32 37.42
N THR A 1000 19.99 20.15 38.71
CA THR A 1000 20.43 18.86 39.29
C THR A 1000 19.33 18.19 40.13
N ARG A 1001 18.42 18.98 40.70
CA ARG A 1001 17.41 18.48 41.65
C ARG A 1001 16.10 19.28 41.58
N MET A 1002 15.01 18.58 41.88
CA MET A 1002 13.67 19.17 42.05
C MET A 1002 13.04 18.71 43.37
N SER A 1003 12.49 19.66 44.11
CA SER A 1003 11.69 19.47 45.33
C SER A 1003 10.42 20.31 45.25
N GLY A 1004 9.52 20.20 46.23
CA GLY A 1004 8.32 21.03 46.25
C GLY A 1004 7.37 20.66 47.38
N ARG A 1005 6.14 21.18 47.30
CA ARG A 1005 5.04 20.85 48.23
C ARG A 1005 3.84 20.29 47.47
N LYS A 1006 3.26 19.22 48.00
CA LYS A 1006 2.15 18.47 47.39
C LYS A 1006 1.09 18.13 48.44
N GLY A 1007 -0.16 18.48 48.15
CA GLY A 1007 -1.36 17.97 48.80
C GLY A 1007 -2.10 16.98 47.89
N ALA A 1008 -3.37 17.30 47.58
CA ALA A 1008 -4.11 16.59 46.52
C ALA A 1008 -3.57 16.90 45.11
N TRP A 1009 -2.91 18.05 44.96
CA TRP A 1009 -2.22 18.51 43.76
C TRP A 1009 -0.86 19.11 44.14
N ILE A 1010 -0.08 19.54 43.14
CA ILE A 1010 1.20 20.22 43.36
C ILE A 1010 0.93 21.67 43.74
N ASP A 1011 1.30 22.04 44.97
CA ASP A 1011 1.12 23.39 45.50
C ASP A 1011 2.29 24.29 45.07
N SER A 1012 3.53 23.79 45.16
CA SER A 1012 4.73 24.52 44.71
C SER A 1012 5.84 23.58 44.26
N ILE A 1013 6.73 24.11 43.41
CA ILE A 1013 7.94 23.44 42.93
C ILE A 1013 9.15 24.34 43.16
N THR A 1014 10.25 23.72 43.59
CA THR A 1014 11.57 24.31 43.73
C THR A 1014 12.58 23.54 42.89
N LEU A 1015 13.29 24.24 41.99
CA LEU A 1015 14.39 23.69 41.19
C LEU A 1015 15.73 24.15 41.76
N HIS A 1016 16.74 23.27 41.73
CA HIS A 1016 18.10 23.53 42.22
C HIS A 1016 19.14 23.30 41.12
N THR A 1017 20.16 24.16 41.06
CA THR A 1017 21.25 24.07 40.07
C THR A 1017 22.56 23.56 40.68
N ASN A 1018 23.51 23.14 39.84
CA ASN A 1018 24.87 22.75 40.28
C ASN A 1018 25.60 23.89 41.03
N PHE A 1019 25.32 25.16 40.72
CA PHE A 1019 25.89 26.31 41.43
C PHE A 1019 25.13 26.70 42.71
N GLY A 1020 24.18 25.88 43.15
CA GLY A 1020 23.45 26.10 44.40
C GLY A 1020 22.40 27.22 44.34
N ARG A 1021 22.01 27.65 43.13
CA ARG A 1021 20.84 28.53 42.96
C ARG A 1021 19.58 27.70 43.07
N SER A 1022 18.53 28.31 43.62
CA SER A 1022 17.20 27.72 43.60
C SER A 1022 16.13 28.73 43.23
N ILE A 1023 15.06 28.25 42.60
CA ILE A 1023 13.89 29.04 42.24
C ILE A 1023 12.64 28.28 42.69
N THR A 1024 11.69 28.98 43.33
CA THR A 1024 10.43 28.41 43.81
C THR A 1024 9.25 29.13 43.19
N CYS A 1025 8.23 28.39 42.76
CA CYS A 1025 6.98 28.94 42.21
C CYS A 1025 5.77 28.15 42.73
N GLY A 1026 4.67 28.83 43.04
CA GLY A 1026 3.44 28.25 43.60
C GLY A 1026 3.18 28.62 45.08
N GLY A 1027 2.19 27.97 45.67
CA GLY A 1027 1.65 28.32 46.99
C GLY A 1027 2.26 27.57 48.18
N LYS A 1028 1.79 27.95 49.37
CA LYS A 1028 2.26 27.43 50.68
C LYS A 1028 1.47 26.20 51.18
N GLY A 1029 0.62 25.61 50.34
CA GLY A 1029 -0.15 24.40 50.66
C GLY A 1029 0.69 23.12 50.65
N GLY A 1030 0.09 21.99 51.05
CA GLY A 1030 0.69 20.66 50.91
C GLY A 1030 1.82 20.29 51.87
N GLY A 1031 2.28 19.03 51.80
CA GLY A 1031 3.46 18.52 52.49
C GLY A 1031 4.68 18.45 51.58
N ASP A 1032 5.89 18.43 52.15
CA ASP A 1032 7.14 18.44 51.38
C ASP A 1032 7.34 17.15 50.59
N PHE A 1033 7.85 17.26 49.37
CA PHE A 1033 8.30 16.12 48.56
C PHE A 1033 9.62 16.42 47.84
N ASN A 1034 10.34 15.35 47.50
CA ASN A 1034 11.59 15.42 46.75
C ASN A 1034 11.63 14.29 45.72
N VAL A 1035 12.23 14.56 44.55
CA VAL A 1035 12.49 13.52 43.55
C VAL A 1035 13.96 13.08 43.65
N PRO A 1036 14.24 11.80 43.98
CA PRO A 1036 15.61 11.29 44.12
C PRO A 1036 16.25 11.11 42.74
N THR A 1037 17.01 12.12 42.28
CA THR A 1037 17.86 12.04 41.08
C THR A 1037 19.28 11.56 41.45
N PRO A 1038 19.99 10.84 40.56
CA PRO A 1038 21.39 10.44 40.78
C PRO A 1038 22.33 11.64 40.95
N ALA A 1039 23.42 11.47 41.69
CA ALA A 1039 24.51 12.44 41.73
C ALA A 1039 25.11 12.65 40.33
N ASP A 1040 25.59 13.87 40.04
CA ASP A 1040 26.18 14.26 38.75
C ASP A 1040 25.25 14.05 37.54
N SER A 1041 23.99 14.44 37.67
CA SER A 1041 22.98 14.29 36.62
C SER A 1041 22.25 15.59 36.29
N GLU A 1042 21.83 15.75 35.04
CA GLU A 1042 21.14 16.94 34.54
C GLU A 1042 19.66 16.63 34.29
N ILE A 1043 18.77 17.46 34.88
CA ILE A 1043 17.35 17.46 34.57
C ILE A 1043 17.13 18.22 33.27
N ARG A 1044 16.63 17.51 32.26
CA ARG A 1044 16.46 18.03 30.90
C ARG A 1044 15.01 18.36 30.56
N SER A 1045 14.06 17.75 31.26
CA SER A 1045 12.62 17.96 31.06
C SER A 1045 11.85 17.49 32.29
N ILE A 1046 10.68 18.08 32.54
CA ILE A 1046 9.76 17.69 33.61
C ILE A 1046 8.36 17.53 33.02
N LEU A 1047 7.65 16.48 33.41
CA LEU A 1047 6.30 16.16 32.96
C LEU A 1047 5.35 16.09 34.16
N PHE A 1048 4.13 16.57 33.95
CA PHE A 1048 3.03 16.51 34.91
C PHE A 1048 1.82 15.83 34.27
N LYS A 1049 0.99 15.22 35.10
CA LYS A 1049 -0.39 14.91 34.72
C LYS A 1049 -1.22 16.18 34.83
N ILE A 1050 -1.73 16.62 33.67
CA ILE A 1050 -2.46 17.89 33.52
C ILE A 1050 -3.96 17.64 33.69
N GLY A 1051 -4.57 18.32 34.65
CA GLY A 1051 -6.02 18.49 34.81
C GLY A 1051 -6.32 19.95 35.16
N ASP A 1052 -7.37 20.21 35.95
CA ASP A 1052 -7.61 21.55 36.51
C ASP A 1052 -6.42 22.02 37.37
N HIS A 1053 -5.76 21.06 38.05
CA HIS A 1053 -4.50 21.25 38.75
C HIS A 1053 -3.46 20.23 38.27
N LEU A 1054 -2.17 20.53 38.51
CA LEU A 1054 -1.08 19.63 38.17
C LEU A 1054 -0.89 18.55 39.23
N THR A 1055 -0.78 17.30 38.78
CA THR A 1055 -0.57 16.11 39.62
C THR A 1055 0.56 15.26 39.03
N ASP A 1056 1.07 14.28 39.79
CA ASP A 1056 2.04 13.27 39.36
C ASP A 1056 3.21 13.78 38.49
N VAL A 1057 4.30 14.16 39.16
CA VAL A 1057 5.50 14.67 38.50
C VAL A 1057 6.47 13.56 38.10
N SER A 1058 7.00 13.65 36.88
CA SER A 1058 8.10 12.83 36.36
C SER A 1058 9.23 13.72 35.85
N VAL A 1059 10.44 13.46 36.33
CA VAL A 1059 11.66 14.20 35.97
C VAL A 1059 12.50 13.36 35.01
N PHE A 1060 12.89 13.92 33.87
CA PHE A 1060 13.74 13.25 32.88
C PHE A 1060 15.18 13.71 33.00
N VAL A 1061 16.06 12.74 33.24
CA VAL A 1061 17.44 12.97 33.64
C VAL A 1061 18.42 12.40 32.61
N LEU A 1062 19.43 13.19 32.27
CA LEU A 1062 20.60 12.74 31.52
C LEU A 1062 21.71 12.35 32.51
N GLN A 1063 22.15 11.09 32.43
CA GLN A 1063 23.29 10.59 33.21
C GLN A 1063 24.58 10.78 32.42
N ALA A 1064 25.62 11.31 33.09
CA ALA A 1064 26.93 11.67 32.55
C ALA A 1064 26.93 12.92 31.66
N THR A 1065 27.16 14.07 32.28
CA THR A 1065 27.48 15.33 31.60
C THR A 1065 29.01 15.49 31.46
N PRO A 1066 29.52 16.04 30.34
CA PRO A 1066 30.94 16.40 30.20
C PRO A 1066 31.42 17.55 31.11
N ILE A 1067 30.59 18.03 32.05
CA ILE A 1067 30.84 19.25 32.85
C ILE A 1067 32.09 19.13 33.73
N LYS A 1068 32.49 17.91 34.12
CA LYS A 1068 33.75 17.67 34.84
C LYS A 1068 34.99 18.22 34.10
N ALA A 1069 34.96 18.32 32.77
CA ALA A 1069 36.07 18.87 31.99
C ALA A 1069 36.21 20.40 32.17
N LEU A 1070 35.10 21.15 32.24
CA LEU A 1070 35.11 22.60 32.43
C LEU A 1070 35.29 22.99 33.90
N GLU A 1071 34.71 22.22 34.82
CA GLU A 1071 34.97 22.31 36.28
C GLU A 1071 36.48 22.21 36.58
N SER A 1072 37.21 21.42 35.79
CA SER A 1072 38.66 21.28 35.95
C SER A 1072 39.43 22.58 35.66
N LYS A 1073 39.01 23.42 34.71
CA LYS A 1073 39.81 24.58 34.27
C LYS A 1073 39.74 25.75 35.24
N LEU A 1074 38.54 26.14 35.68
CA LEU A 1074 38.36 27.21 36.67
C LEU A 1074 38.97 26.86 38.03
N ALA A 1075 38.83 25.59 38.45
CA ALA A 1075 39.46 25.08 39.65
C ALA A 1075 40.99 25.03 39.53
N GLN A 1076 41.54 24.57 38.39
CA GLN A 1076 42.98 24.59 38.11
C GLN A 1076 43.55 26.00 38.11
N ASP A 1077 42.85 26.97 37.52
CA ASP A 1077 43.31 28.36 37.47
C ASP A 1077 43.30 29.00 38.87
N LEU A 1078 42.29 28.68 39.71
CA LEU A 1078 42.31 29.07 41.13
C LEU A 1078 43.49 28.45 41.87
N GLN A 1079 43.78 27.17 41.61
CA GLN A 1079 44.89 26.46 42.26
C GLN A 1079 46.25 26.99 41.81
N LYS A 1080 46.39 27.52 40.58
CA LYS A 1080 47.60 28.23 40.15
C LYS A 1080 47.79 29.56 40.87
N ILE A 1081 46.71 30.30 41.12
CA ILE A 1081 46.76 31.60 41.80
C ILE A 1081 47.00 31.42 43.31
N LEU A 1082 46.39 30.38 43.91
CA LEU A 1082 46.49 30.08 45.35
C LEU A 1082 47.00 28.64 45.58
N PRO A 1083 48.31 28.36 45.34
CA PRO A 1083 48.84 27.00 45.30
C PRO A 1083 49.06 26.34 46.68
N SER A 1084 49.21 27.10 47.77
CA SER A 1084 49.49 26.55 49.11
C SER A 1084 48.22 26.39 49.94
N SER A 1085 47.85 25.15 50.27
CA SER A 1085 46.65 24.84 51.06
C SER A 1085 46.77 25.20 52.55
N GLU A 1086 47.99 25.39 53.06
CA GLU A 1086 48.28 25.64 54.49
C GLU A 1086 48.44 27.12 54.87
N ASP A 1087 48.32 28.06 53.92
CA ASP A 1087 48.47 29.50 54.21
C ASP A 1087 47.20 30.08 54.88
N PRO A 1088 47.26 30.61 56.12
CA PRO A 1088 46.11 31.24 56.78
C PRO A 1088 45.56 32.46 55.99
N ASN A 1089 46.39 33.13 55.18
CA ASN A 1089 45.96 34.24 54.34
C ASN A 1089 45.05 33.77 53.19
N ARG A 1090 45.21 32.52 52.70
CA ARG A 1090 44.32 31.91 51.70
C ARG A 1090 42.88 31.81 52.22
N GLN A 1091 42.70 31.35 53.45
CA GLN A 1091 41.37 31.18 54.05
C GLN A 1091 40.70 32.54 54.34
N LEU A 1092 41.48 33.55 54.78
CA LEU A 1092 40.97 34.92 54.95
C LEU A 1092 40.50 35.53 53.63
N ALA A 1093 41.27 35.36 52.56
CA ALA A 1093 40.92 35.87 51.24
C ALA A 1093 39.68 35.17 50.64
N ILE A 1094 39.60 33.83 50.75
CA ILE A 1094 38.43 33.05 50.33
C ILE A 1094 37.18 33.48 51.12
N SER A 1095 37.28 33.64 52.44
CA SER A 1095 36.17 34.08 53.30
C SER A 1095 35.68 35.49 52.95
N ALA A 1096 36.59 36.42 52.71
CA ALA A 1096 36.25 37.78 52.27
C ALA A 1096 35.61 37.79 50.88
N ALA A 1097 36.14 37.02 49.92
CA ALA A 1097 35.57 36.89 48.59
C ALA A 1097 34.16 36.27 48.61
N LEU A 1098 33.96 35.21 49.41
CA LEU A 1098 32.64 34.61 49.62
C LEU A 1098 31.64 35.63 50.17
N ARG A 1099 32.06 36.49 51.12
CA ARG A 1099 31.21 37.55 51.66
C ARG A 1099 30.85 38.60 50.60
N TYR A 1100 31.80 39.02 49.77
CA TYR A 1100 31.53 39.98 48.70
C TYR A 1100 30.55 39.40 47.67
N LEU A 1101 30.80 38.17 47.22
CA LEU A 1101 29.95 37.49 46.24
C LEU A 1101 28.55 37.18 46.80
N ASP A 1102 28.43 36.83 48.09
CA ASP A 1102 27.13 36.61 48.74
C ASP A 1102 26.28 37.89 48.79
N ASN A 1103 26.89 39.04 49.09
CA ASN A 1103 26.19 40.32 49.03
C ASN A 1103 25.72 40.66 47.60
N ILE A 1104 26.54 40.37 46.58
CA ILE A 1104 26.18 40.58 45.17
C ILE A 1104 25.07 39.61 44.74
N ALA A 1105 25.10 38.37 45.21
CA ALA A 1105 24.08 37.36 44.89
C ALA A 1105 22.71 37.68 45.52
N GLN A 1106 22.69 38.21 46.75
CA GLN A 1106 21.46 38.58 47.47
C GLN A 1106 20.88 39.91 46.99
N HIS A 1107 21.73 40.87 46.62
CA HIS A 1107 21.34 42.23 46.25
C HIS A 1107 22.00 42.68 44.93
N PRO A 1108 21.73 41.99 43.80
CA PRO A 1108 22.36 42.29 42.52
C PRO A 1108 22.01 43.69 41.98
N GLU A 1109 20.92 44.30 42.44
CA GLU A 1109 20.49 45.65 42.09
C GLU A 1109 21.33 46.76 42.75
N GLU A 1110 22.00 46.46 43.85
CA GLU A 1110 22.73 47.45 44.63
C GLU A 1110 24.19 47.58 44.16
N SER A 1111 24.45 48.64 43.38
CA SER A 1111 25.80 48.95 42.84
C SER A 1111 26.90 49.06 43.90
N LYS A 1112 26.56 49.38 45.15
CA LYS A 1112 27.51 49.48 46.27
C LYS A 1112 28.20 48.15 46.59
N PHE A 1113 27.55 47.01 46.33
CA PHE A 1113 28.14 45.69 46.56
C PHE A 1113 28.97 45.20 45.37
N GLN A 1114 28.73 45.77 44.18
CA GLN A 1114 29.45 45.44 42.96
C GLN A 1114 30.81 46.11 42.88
N ARG A 1115 31.11 47.13 43.71
CA ARG A 1115 32.36 47.90 43.65
C ARG A 1115 33.05 47.96 45.00
N ILE A 1116 34.30 47.50 45.05
CA ILE A 1116 35.11 47.39 46.26
C ILE A 1116 36.35 48.27 46.14
N ARG A 1117 36.61 49.12 47.12
CA ARG A 1117 37.84 49.93 47.18
C ARG A 1117 38.96 49.13 47.85
N ALA A 1118 40.14 49.03 47.23
CA ALA A 1118 41.25 48.24 47.74
C ALA A 1118 41.81 48.78 49.08
N SER A 1119 41.72 50.09 49.31
CA SER A 1119 42.10 50.74 50.58
C SER A 1119 41.08 50.54 51.72
N ASN A 1120 39.97 49.83 51.49
CA ASN A 1120 39.03 49.45 52.54
C ASN A 1120 39.74 48.57 53.59
N LYS A 1121 39.60 48.90 54.88
CA LYS A 1121 40.22 48.15 55.99
C LYS A 1121 39.93 46.65 55.95
N TYR A 1122 38.70 46.27 55.57
CA TYR A 1122 38.31 44.86 55.47
C TYR A 1122 38.95 44.17 54.27
N PHE A 1123 39.10 44.86 53.12
CA PHE A 1123 39.80 44.33 51.96
C PHE A 1123 41.31 44.16 52.25
N ALA A 1124 41.95 45.21 52.76
CA ALA A 1124 43.38 45.21 53.06
C ALA A 1124 43.75 44.11 54.09
N ALA A 1125 42.91 43.88 55.11
CA ALA A 1125 43.16 42.90 56.16
C ALA A 1125 42.91 41.44 55.75
N ASN A 1126 42.12 41.18 54.70
CA ASN A 1126 41.72 39.81 54.33
C ASN A 1126 42.16 39.38 52.92
N VAL A 1127 42.15 40.28 51.94
CA VAL A 1127 42.56 40.00 50.55
C VAL A 1127 43.93 40.61 50.24
N GLY A 1128 44.19 41.83 50.74
CA GLY A 1128 45.47 42.53 50.53
C GLY A 1128 46.70 41.82 51.13
N VAL A 1129 46.48 40.92 52.11
CA VAL A 1129 47.52 40.08 52.72
C VAL A 1129 48.18 39.09 51.74
N LEU A 1130 47.56 38.83 50.58
CA LEU A 1130 48.12 37.96 49.53
C LEU A 1130 49.25 38.64 48.72
N GLY A 1131 49.45 39.95 48.87
CA GLY A 1131 50.33 40.75 48.00
C GLY A 1131 49.59 41.29 46.77
N SER A 1132 50.00 42.48 46.29
CA SER A 1132 49.25 43.25 45.28
C SER A 1132 48.98 42.48 43.99
N GLU A 1133 49.96 41.74 43.46
CA GLU A 1133 49.83 41.00 42.21
C GLU A 1133 48.87 39.79 42.37
N VAL A 1134 49.06 38.98 43.41
CA VAL A 1134 48.22 37.80 43.67
C VAL A 1134 46.80 38.19 44.06
N ALA A 1135 46.63 39.25 44.86
CA ALA A 1135 45.32 39.79 45.21
C ALA A 1135 44.55 40.26 43.97
N THR A 1136 45.23 40.90 43.01
CA THR A 1136 44.63 41.35 41.76
C THR A 1136 44.21 40.17 40.89
N CYS A 1137 45.09 39.18 40.68
CA CYS A 1137 44.75 37.96 39.95
C CYS A 1137 43.60 37.18 40.60
N PHE A 1138 43.56 37.10 41.93
CA PHE A 1138 42.49 36.45 42.67
C PHE A 1138 41.15 37.18 42.52
N MET A 1139 41.14 38.50 42.61
CA MET A 1139 39.92 39.29 42.42
C MET A 1139 39.41 39.23 40.97
N ILE A 1140 40.31 39.22 39.98
CA ILE A 1140 39.97 38.97 38.57
C ILE A 1140 39.36 37.58 38.40
N TRP A 1141 39.94 36.57 39.03
CA TRP A 1141 39.35 35.24 39.05
C TRP A 1141 37.98 35.21 39.75
N CYS A 1142 37.75 36.04 40.78
CA CYS A 1142 36.43 36.18 41.40
C CYS A 1142 35.40 36.93 40.54
N GLY A 1143 35.75 37.38 39.34
CA GLY A 1143 34.86 38.10 38.43
C GLY A 1143 34.87 39.62 38.59
N PHE A 1144 35.91 40.18 39.23
CA PHE A 1144 36.07 41.63 39.36
C PHE A 1144 37.09 42.16 38.36
N GLU A 1145 36.81 43.31 37.77
CA GLU A 1145 37.75 44.06 36.94
C GLU A 1145 38.45 45.14 37.77
N GLU A 1146 39.74 45.31 37.53
CA GLU A 1146 40.54 46.35 38.18
C GLU A 1146 40.30 47.69 37.47
N THR A 1147 40.00 48.72 38.26
CA THR A 1147 39.75 50.09 37.79
C THR A 1147 40.47 51.07 38.70
N PHE A 1148 41.01 52.14 38.11
CA PHE A 1148 41.69 53.20 38.84
C PHE A 1148 40.90 54.51 38.71
N GLU A 1149 40.58 55.12 39.84
CA GLU A 1149 40.00 56.47 39.88
C GLU A 1149 40.80 57.31 40.86
N HIS A 1150 41.42 58.40 40.38
CA HIS A 1150 42.13 59.38 41.22
C HIS A 1150 43.18 58.74 42.16
N GLU A 1151 44.04 57.85 41.64
CA GLU A 1151 45.07 57.09 42.38
C GLU A 1151 44.56 56.01 43.35
N ASP A 1152 43.24 55.84 43.52
CA ASP A 1152 42.66 54.73 44.27
C ASP A 1152 42.32 53.53 43.37
N GLN A 1153 42.72 52.34 43.81
CA GLN A 1153 42.42 51.06 43.15
C GLN A 1153 41.03 50.55 43.59
N PHE A 1154 40.20 50.18 42.61
CA PHE A 1154 38.87 49.60 42.80
C PHE A 1154 38.72 48.29 42.03
N PHE A 1155 37.98 47.35 42.63
CA PHE A 1155 37.56 46.11 42.00
C PHE A 1155 36.05 46.18 41.73
N THR A 1156 35.65 46.16 40.47
CA THR A 1156 34.25 46.26 40.05
C THR A 1156 33.80 44.94 39.43
N PHE A 1157 32.72 44.35 39.94
CA PHE A 1157 32.21 43.07 39.47
C PHE A 1157 31.66 43.22 38.04
N GLN A 1158 32.28 42.52 37.10
CA GLN A 1158 31.93 42.54 35.67
C GLN A 1158 31.85 41.10 35.18
N PRO A 1159 30.63 40.58 34.91
CA PRO A 1159 30.49 39.27 34.27
C PRO A 1159 31.15 39.29 32.90
N TRP A 1160 32.03 38.33 32.62
CA TRP A 1160 32.75 38.25 31.34
C TRP A 1160 31.78 38.14 30.15
N HIS A 1161 32.05 38.93 29.09
CA HIS A 1161 31.34 38.95 27.79
C HIS A 1161 29.93 39.55 27.71
N VAL A 1162 29.74 40.82 28.12
CA VAL A 1162 28.57 41.60 27.64
C VAL A 1162 29.01 43.04 27.31
N GLN A 1163 28.80 43.49 26.07
CA GLN A 1163 29.06 44.90 25.65
C GLN A 1163 27.99 45.87 26.21
N ASP A 1164 26.89 45.34 26.75
CA ASP A 1164 25.77 46.04 27.39
C ASP A 1164 25.65 45.68 28.89
N LYS A 1165 24.90 46.48 29.65
CA LYS A 1165 24.65 46.25 31.09
C LYS A 1165 23.97 44.88 31.31
N PRO A 1166 24.62 43.91 31.97
CA PRO A 1166 24.08 42.55 32.08
C PRO A 1166 22.78 42.52 32.92
N PRO A 1167 21.83 41.62 32.61
CA PRO A 1167 20.62 41.42 33.43
C PRO A 1167 20.98 41.08 34.88
N LEU A 1168 20.23 41.60 35.85
CA LEU A 1168 20.47 41.37 37.29
C LEU A 1168 20.56 39.87 37.66
N GLN A 1169 19.74 39.02 37.03
CA GLN A 1169 19.80 37.57 37.23
C GLN A 1169 21.12 36.95 36.78
N ARG A 1170 21.78 37.49 35.74
CA ARG A 1170 23.09 37.01 35.26
C ARG A 1170 24.22 37.41 36.21
N ILE A 1171 24.14 38.60 36.79
CA ILE A 1171 25.09 39.08 37.82
C ILE A 1171 25.04 38.13 39.03
N ALA A 1172 23.83 37.86 39.54
CA ALA A 1172 23.64 36.91 40.64
C ALA A 1172 24.10 35.49 40.26
N ALA A 1173 23.83 35.04 39.03
CA ALA A 1173 24.27 33.73 38.55
C ALA A 1173 25.80 33.55 38.56
N GLU A 1174 26.53 34.55 38.04
CA GLU A 1174 27.99 34.52 38.02
C GLU A 1174 28.57 34.56 39.44
N ALA A 1175 27.96 35.33 40.36
CA ALA A 1175 28.37 35.33 41.76
C ALA A 1175 28.21 33.94 42.42
N HIS A 1176 27.07 33.27 42.21
CA HIS A 1176 26.83 31.90 42.69
C HIS A 1176 27.83 30.89 42.13
N LYS A 1177 28.18 31.00 40.83
CA LYS A 1177 29.20 30.16 40.19
C LYS A 1177 30.56 30.30 40.88
N ARG A 1178 31.02 31.53 41.12
CA ARG A 1178 32.31 31.78 41.81
C ARG A 1178 32.28 31.29 43.26
N MET A 1179 31.17 31.49 43.97
CA MET A 1179 30.99 30.98 45.33
C MET A 1179 31.05 29.45 45.39
N HIS A 1180 30.47 28.75 44.42
CA HIS A 1180 30.51 27.29 44.36
C HIS A 1180 31.96 26.77 44.33
N TYR A 1181 32.79 27.29 43.42
CA TYR A 1181 34.19 26.88 43.32
C TYR A 1181 35.03 27.28 44.54
N LEU A 1182 34.79 28.47 45.12
CA LEU A 1182 35.47 28.89 46.35
C LEU A 1182 35.14 27.99 47.55
N LYS A 1183 33.87 27.57 47.70
CA LYS A 1183 33.47 26.64 48.75
C LYS A 1183 34.11 25.27 48.58
N SER A 1184 34.20 24.77 47.35
CA SER A 1184 34.89 23.51 47.04
C SER A 1184 36.39 23.60 47.32
N ALA A 1185 37.04 24.72 47.00
CA ALA A 1185 38.47 24.94 47.25
C ALA A 1185 38.81 25.24 48.73
N GLY A 1186 37.85 25.70 49.53
CA GLY A 1186 38.01 25.90 50.97
C GLY A 1186 37.73 24.66 51.81
N ALA A 1187 36.97 23.70 51.27
CA ALA A 1187 36.72 22.39 51.89
C ALA A 1187 37.83 21.35 51.60
N GLN A 1188 38.63 21.57 50.56
CA GLN A 1188 39.87 20.86 50.22
C GLN A 1188 41.09 21.56 50.84
#